data_AF-A0A9W8IT09-F1
#
_entry.id   AF-A0A9W8IT09-F1
#
_cell.length_a   1.000
_cell.length_b   1.000
_cell.length_c   1.000
_cell.angle_alpha   90.00
_cell.angle_beta   90.00
_cell.angle_gamma   90.00
#
_symmetry.space_group_name_H-M   'P 1'
#
loop_
_entity.id
_entity.type
_entity.pdbx_description
1 polymer ?
#
loop_
_entity_poly.entity_id
_entity_poly.type
_entity_poly.pdbx_seq_one_letter_code
_entity_poly.pdbx_strand_id
1 'polypeptide(L)'
;MSGKRAEYLPDSRKLDVEKVCETESTSNNLVLCIHGPAGIGKSTLARHLSDKFRSAGRLAGSIFLGAFSTQMSGPETIVKMIAREIGSIHPRAIPKIVEAMDQCHSTSLGNHLQKYILEPLRSLSHPQPLIIVIDAMDEWQDHPTFIEALALLNLESHVVKFIITDRLNPCTSRLPGIEKVSISTYALAPMSKEAIKSYFEKNLGTVPWVDGRKASPADIEKLTELSGGLPVWASTVIALLSYRFSESPPHEILAEIVGSRRQVGGSDELGELYGKALRRLFPSSNAQSPQTRKYFRRYIGTTLVLQETLSLTDFSTLAGIPPHLTTIIQFTLSALQTRSPPPGSEKMIHPATLLFHLSFLDYVQSTTAEDSFVISNFDSHSALGLTCLKQLVSLPPSSLHHNFSLRAIQRYAVKYWPYHVSNGTPRSNDQWSQTEHGSILQTISVGIQQQWAILFCQSLAPSDDERLWGGTGEGGIVSTLRKLARRLDGSGGDQWAIQVACLEVAVRIDDGDAQAWSQLGWCYCERGDSMNSLQMYEEAVVAFRHALRLQPDSHPDHAQSLENVGRTLWSCYRQNGNRDSLSESIWCSRMALTLTPTTHPARARFLNTLALSLTELNIHNASLRTWNEVISLHREALALLPAGPVSHPAHSALLNNLANGLQALHECNGDVDALNEAISLHRAALALRPPPHQHRSWSLNNLAYSLQSLHECNRDIDVLNEAISLHREALALRPAPHLHRSTSLTNIASALQSLNKHNGDIDALNKAISLHREALLLCPAPHTGRPQILENFANALLSQFEQNEALGVLDEAISLRRELLVFCPPEHRRRARDVNSLVLLLKRRYEVTRDDTDSAEIEGLKAELAAF
;
A
#
# COMPACT_ATOMS: atom_id res chain seq x y z
N MET A 1 -23.23 33.20 -7.69
CA MET A 1 -23.36 32.99 -6.24
C MET A 1 -22.05 32.45 -5.68
N SER A 2 -21.02 33.28 -5.74
CA SER A 2 -19.62 32.97 -5.42
C SER A 2 -19.34 33.20 -3.94
N GLY A 3 -19.87 32.35 -3.08
CA GLY A 3 -19.46 32.30 -1.69
C GLY A 3 -18.26 31.39 -1.57
N LYS A 4 -17.04 31.94 -1.69
CA LYS A 4 -15.85 31.26 -1.16
C LYS A 4 -16.20 30.89 0.29
N ARG A 5 -16.39 29.60 0.60
CA ARG A 5 -16.25 29.15 1.98
C ARG A 5 -14.82 29.47 2.35
N ALA A 6 -14.64 30.62 3.01
CA ALA A 6 -13.38 31.01 3.61
C ALA A 6 -13.16 30.04 4.78
N GLU A 7 -12.71 28.85 4.41
CA GLU A 7 -12.29 27.81 5.32
C GLU A 7 -11.06 28.34 6.06
N TYR A 8 -11.31 28.82 7.28
CA TYR A 8 -10.36 29.03 8.37
C TYR A 8 -9.78 30.44 8.55
N LEU A 9 -9.56 30.80 9.83
CA LEU A 9 -8.84 32.01 10.22
C LEU A 9 -7.37 31.86 9.85
N PRO A 10 -6.77 32.83 9.14
CA PRO A 10 -5.32 32.93 9.02
C PRO A 10 -4.66 32.87 10.40
N ASP A 11 -3.46 32.28 10.49
CA ASP A 11 -2.65 32.17 11.71
C ASP A 11 -3.26 31.38 12.88
N SER A 12 -4.45 30.81 12.72
CA SER A 12 -5.14 30.04 13.76
C SER A 12 -4.38 28.78 14.23
N ARG A 13 -3.44 28.29 13.40
CA ARG A 13 -2.52 27.17 13.68
C ARG A 13 -1.04 27.58 13.59
N LYS A 14 -0.72 28.87 13.75
CA LYS A 14 0.63 29.40 13.52
C LYS A 14 1.72 28.69 14.34
N LEU A 15 1.46 28.47 15.63
CA LEU A 15 2.39 27.76 16.52
C LEU A 15 2.63 26.31 16.08
N ASP A 16 1.60 25.62 15.61
CA ASP A 16 1.74 24.25 15.07
C ASP A 16 2.56 24.26 13.77
N VAL A 17 2.32 25.23 12.88
CA VAL A 17 3.11 25.39 11.64
C VAL A 17 4.59 25.66 11.95
N GLU A 18 4.89 26.47 12.95
CA GLU A 18 6.26 26.76 13.38
C GLU A 18 6.94 25.50 13.92
N LYS A 19 6.30 24.78 14.85
CA LYS A 19 6.81 23.53 15.41
C LYS A 19 7.00 22.43 14.37
N VAL A 20 6.05 22.29 13.43
CA VAL A 20 6.15 21.29 12.34
C VAL A 20 7.33 21.62 11.42
N CYS A 21 7.53 22.89 11.07
CA CYS A 21 8.70 23.31 10.27
C CYS A 21 10.02 23.10 11.02
N GLU A 22 10.07 23.38 12.32
CA GLU A 22 11.25 23.12 13.16
C GLU A 22 11.55 21.62 13.23
N THR A 23 10.53 20.80 13.45
CA THR A 23 10.64 19.33 13.47
C THR A 23 11.11 18.79 12.11
N GLU A 24 10.56 19.30 11.01
CA GLU A 24 11.00 18.92 9.66
C GLU A 24 12.46 19.30 9.40
N SER A 25 12.89 20.49 9.85
CA SER A 25 14.24 21.00 9.59
C SER A 25 15.30 20.29 10.42
N THR A 26 14.96 19.83 11.63
CA THR A 26 15.87 19.13 12.54
C THR A 26 15.92 17.62 12.31
N SER A 27 14.87 17.06 11.71
CA SER A 27 14.76 15.63 11.44
C SER A 27 15.38 15.23 10.10
N ASN A 28 16.13 14.13 10.11
CA ASN A 28 16.59 13.45 8.89
C ASN A 28 15.57 12.45 8.35
N ASN A 29 14.38 12.35 8.97
CA ASN A 29 13.36 11.41 8.56
C ASN A 29 12.75 11.78 7.21
N LEU A 30 12.38 10.76 6.44
CA LEU A 30 11.73 10.91 5.16
C LEU A 30 10.30 11.46 5.32
N VAL A 31 9.56 10.95 6.30
CA VAL A 31 8.15 11.24 6.49
C VAL A 31 7.92 11.91 7.84
N LEU A 32 7.17 13.00 7.83
CA LEU A 32 6.57 13.59 9.02
C LEU A 32 5.06 13.37 8.99
N CYS A 33 4.57 12.47 9.84
CA CYS A 33 3.15 12.15 9.96
C CYS A 33 2.48 13.00 11.03
N ILE A 34 1.59 13.89 10.62
CA ILE A 34 0.74 14.69 11.49
C ILE A 34 -0.53 13.89 11.78
N HIS A 35 -0.71 13.42 13.01
CA HIS A 35 -1.86 12.60 13.37
C HIS A 35 -2.78 13.26 14.40
N GLY A 36 -4.05 12.87 14.40
CA GLY A 36 -5.04 13.35 15.36
C GLY A 36 -6.47 12.99 14.94
N PRO A 37 -7.45 13.08 15.86
CA PRO A 37 -8.82 12.69 15.56
C PRO A 37 -9.43 13.46 14.38
N ALA A 38 -10.51 12.92 13.82
CA ALA A 38 -11.23 13.56 12.72
C ALA A 38 -11.73 14.96 13.15
N GLY A 39 -11.60 15.93 12.25
CA GLY A 39 -12.16 17.27 12.46
C GLY A 39 -11.31 18.22 13.32
N ILE A 40 -10.14 17.78 13.79
CA ILE A 40 -9.20 18.61 14.59
C ILE A 40 -8.50 19.71 13.76
N GLY A 41 -8.57 19.68 12.43
CA GLY A 41 -7.99 20.71 11.55
C GLY A 41 -6.67 20.32 10.86
N LYS A 42 -6.42 19.03 10.62
CA LYS A 42 -5.24 18.54 9.90
C LYS A 42 -5.12 19.11 8.49
N SER A 43 -6.21 19.07 7.70
CA SER A 43 -6.24 19.64 6.34
C SER A 43 -5.95 21.13 6.30
N THR A 44 -6.40 21.88 7.31
CA THR A 44 -6.07 23.30 7.46
C THR A 44 -4.58 23.50 7.65
N LEU A 45 -3.97 22.71 8.53
CA LEU A 45 -2.54 22.73 8.77
C LEU A 45 -1.76 22.35 7.50
N ALA A 46 -2.19 21.31 6.77
CA ALA A 46 -1.59 20.89 5.50
C ALA A 46 -1.60 21.99 4.42
N ARG A 47 -2.70 22.75 4.30
CA ARG A 47 -2.75 23.92 3.39
C ARG A 47 -1.79 25.02 3.80
N HIS A 48 -1.78 25.41 5.08
CA HIS A 48 -0.84 26.41 5.58
C HIS A 48 0.63 25.99 5.37
N LEU A 49 0.95 24.72 5.59
CA LEU A 49 2.27 24.17 5.30
C LEU A 49 2.59 24.25 3.81
N SER A 50 1.64 23.88 2.94
CA SER A 50 1.80 23.96 1.49
C SER A 50 2.12 25.39 1.03
N ASP A 51 1.38 26.38 1.52
CA ASP A 51 1.61 27.80 1.19
C ASP A 51 2.95 28.31 1.73
N LYS A 52 3.33 27.90 2.96
CA LYS A 52 4.61 28.26 3.57
C LYS A 52 5.79 27.68 2.79
N PHE A 53 5.75 26.39 2.43
CA PHE A 53 6.80 25.75 1.63
C PHE A 53 6.83 26.26 0.19
N ARG A 54 5.68 26.61 -0.40
CA ARG A 54 5.62 27.26 -1.71
C ARG A 54 6.31 28.61 -1.69
N SER A 55 6.01 29.43 -0.68
CA SER A 55 6.64 30.75 -0.49
C SER A 55 8.15 30.65 -0.23
N ALA A 56 8.60 29.55 0.40
CA ALA A 56 10.01 29.24 0.60
C ALA A 56 10.69 28.59 -0.62
N GLY A 57 9.97 28.34 -1.72
CA GLY A 57 10.50 27.65 -2.91
C GLY A 57 10.79 26.16 -2.71
N ARG A 58 10.38 25.58 -1.57
CA ARG A 58 10.66 24.18 -1.20
C ARG A 58 9.51 23.22 -1.52
N LEU A 59 8.35 23.68 -1.98
CA LEU A 59 7.22 22.78 -2.30
C LEU A 59 7.48 22.03 -3.61
N ALA A 60 7.41 20.70 -3.59
CA ALA A 60 7.38 19.86 -4.79
C ALA A 60 5.96 19.56 -5.26
N GLY A 61 4.99 19.41 -4.33
CA GLY A 61 3.60 19.13 -4.67
C GLY A 61 2.70 19.09 -3.44
N SER A 62 1.40 19.27 -3.65
CA SER A 62 0.39 19.17 -2.60
C SER A 62 -0.83 18.39 -3.08
N ILE A 63 -1.16 17.28 -2.43
CA ILE A 63 -2.30 16.42 -2.77
C ILE A 63 -3.27 16.37 -1.60
N PHE A 64 -4.55 16.54 -1.89
CA PHE A 64 -5.63 16.45 -0.91
C PHE A 64 -6.53 15.28 -1.28
N LEU A 65 -6.31 14.11 -0.67
CA LEU A 65 -6.97 12.86 -1.07
C LEU A 65 -8.47 12.88 -0.80
N GLY A 66 -8.92 13.59 0.23
CA GLY A 66 -10.35 13.79 0.49
C GLY A 66 -11.09 14.54 -0.61
N ALA A 67 -10.39 15.18 -1.57
CA ALA A 67 -10.99 15.89 -2.69
C ALA A 67 -11.14 15.05 -3.97
N PHE A 68 -10.90 13.73 -3.91
CA PHE A 68 -11.03 12.82 -5.05
C PHE A 68 -11.75 11.51 -4.67
N SER A 69 -12.38 10.85 -5.66
CA SER A 69 -12.86 9.47 -5.47
C SER A 69 -11.66 8.53 -5.57
N THR A 70 -11.14 8.09 -4.42
CA THR A 70 -9.95 7.25 -4.33
C THR A 70 -10.28 5.74 -4.31
N GLN A 71 -11.56 5.36 -4.26
CA GLN A 71 -12.01 3.97 -4.13
C GLN A 71 -11.58 3.05 -5.29
N MET A 72 -11.21 3.64 -6.44
CA MET A 72 -10.76 2.89 -7.61
C MET A 72 -9.33 3.24 -8.04
N SER A 73 -8.65 4.12 -7.30
CA SER A 73 -7.30 4.57 -7.65
C SER A 73 -6.26 3.81 -6.84
N GLY A 74 -5.43 3.03 -7.53
CA GLY A 74 -4.26 2.40 -6.94
C GLY A 74 -3.16 3.41 -6.59
N PRO A 75 -2.11 2.99 -5.86
CA PRO A 75 -1.01 3.86 -5.45
C PRO A 75 -0.23 4.43 -6.63
N GLU A 76 -0.22 3.73 -7.77
CA GLU A 76 0.39 4.21 -9.01
C GLU A 76 -0.30 5.48 -9.54
N THR A 77 -1.63 5.59 -9.41
CA THR A 77 -2.38 6.79 -9.77
C THR A 77 -1.96 7.98 -8.88
N ILE A 78 -1.83 7.76 -7.57
CA ILE A 78 -1.38 8.82 -6.64
C ILE A 78 0.04 9.28 -6.98
N VAL A 79 0.94 8.35 -7.31
CA VAL A 79 2.30 8.70 -7.77
C VAL A 79 2.27 9.55 -9.04
N LYS A 80 1.44 9.21 -10.03
CA LYS A 80 1.25 10.02 -11.25
C LYS A 80 0.66 11.40 -10.93
N MET A 81 -0.25 11.51 -9.96
CA MET A 81 -0.77 12.79 -9.48
C MET A 81 0.33 13.65 -8.83
N ILE A 82 1.22 13.05 -8.04
CA ILE A 82 2.38 13.75 -7.47
C ILE A 82 3.29 14.25 -8.60
N ALA A 83 3.57 13.41 -9.60
CA ALA A 83 4.39 13.81 -10.75
C ALA A 83 3.79 15.00 -11.50
N ARG A 84 2.46 15.00 -11.69
CA ARG A 84 1.74 16.12 -12.29
C ARG A 84 1.91 17.41 -11.47
N GLU A 85 1.78 17.34 -10.15
CA GLU A 85 2.02 18.50 -9.27
C GLU A 85 3.47 18.99 -9.36
N ILE A 86 4.45 18.07 -9.38
CA ILE A 86 5.86 18.39 -9.58
C ILE A 86 6.07 19.13 -10.90
N GLY A 87 5.52 18.62 -12.00
CA GLY A 87 5.65 19.27 -13.32
C GLY A 87 4.96 20.64 -13.39
N SER A 88 3.86 20.82 -12.66
CA SER A 88 3.14 22.10 -12.56
C SER A 88 3.94 23.16 -11.81
N ILE A 89 4.54 22.80 -10.67
CA ILE A 89 5.33 23.72 -9.84
C ILE A 89 6.74 23.92 -10.41
N HIS A 90 7.34 22.85 -10.95
CA HIS A 90 8.70 22.81 -11.48
C HIS A 90 8.72 22.32 -12.94
N PRO A 91 8.43 23.19 -13.93
CA PRO A 91 8.39 22.78 -15.34
C PRO A 91 9.68 22.14 -15.87
N ARG A 92 10.83 22.42 -15.25
CA ARG A 92 12.12 21.79 -15.59
C ARG A 92 12.15 20.28 -15.35
N ALA A 93 11.26 19.75 -14.51
CA ALA A 93 11.13 18.32 -14.22
C ALA A 93 10.33 17.56 -15.29
N ILE A 94 9.56 18.26 -16.15
CA ILE A 94 8.65 17.66 -17.15
C ILE A 94 9.35 16.66 -18.08
N PRO A 95 10.55 16.92 -18.63
CA PRO A 95 11.21 15.95 -19.52
C PRO A 95 11.45 14.59 -18.85
N LYS A 96 11.77 14.58 -17.55
CA LYS A 96 11.96 13.35 -16.79
C LYS A 96 10.65 12.64 -16.46
N ILE A 97 9.57 13.40 -16.26
CA ILE A 97 8.22 12.83 -16.08
C ILE A 97 7.74 12.16 -17.38
N VAL A 98 8.02 12.78 -18.54
CA VAL A 98 7.68 12.17 -19.85
C VAL A 98 8.49 10.89 -20.08
N GLU A 99 9.80 10.89 -19.75
CA GLU A 99 10.62 9.67 -19.81
C GLU A 99 10.05 8.54 -18.91
N ALA A 100 9.55 8.89 -17.72
CA ALA A 100 8.88 7.94 -16.83
C ALA A 100 7.59 7.36 -17.45
N MET A 101 6.83 8.15 -18.21
CA MET A 101 5.63 7.67 -18.91
C MET A 101 5.96 6.56 -19.91
N ASP A 102 7.07 6.69 -20.63
CA ASP A 102 7.48 5.66 -21.59
C ASP A 102 7.99 4.38 -20.89
N GLN A 103 8.66 4.52 -19.74
CA GLN A 103 9.36 3.43 -19.06
C GLN A 103 8.53 2.65 -18.03
N CYS A 104 7.43 3.21 -17.51
CA CYS A 104 6.75 2.63 -16.34
C CYS A 104 5.54 1.73 -16.64
N HIS A 105 5.31 1.34 -17.90
CA HIS A 105 4.21 0.44 -18.27
C HIS A 105 4.29 -0.90 -17.52
N SER A 106 3.26 -1.20 -16.71
CA SER A 106 3.15 -2.44 -15.92
C SER A 106 4.34 -2.72 -15.00
N THR A 107 4.97 -1.67 -14.48
CA THR A 107 6.10 -1.79 -13.53
C THR A 107 5.65 -1.72 -12.06
N SER A 108 6.49 -2.17 -11.13
CA SER A 108 6.19 -2.13 -9.70
C SER A 108 5.96 -0.70 -9.18
N LEU A 109 5.26 -0.56 -8.06
CA LEU A 109 5.07 0.74 -7.39
C LEU A 109 6.41 1.41 -7.05
N GLY A 110 7.44 0.63 -6.74
CA GLY A 110 8.76 1.18 -6.47
C GLY A 110 9.43 1.83 -7.67
N ASN A 111 9.28 1.25 -8.86
CA ASN A 111 9.75 1.87 -10.09
C ASN A 111 8.96 3.15 -10.39
N HIS A 112 7.65 3.17 -10.12
CA HIS A 112 6.86 4.39 -10.24
C HIS A 112 7.40 5.49 -9.32
N LEU A 113 7.62 5.23 -8.04
CA LEU A 113 8.19 6.22 -7.10
C LEU A 113 9.55 6.75 -7.57
N GLN A 114 10.42 5.86 -8.06
CA GLN A 114 11.74 6.25 -8.55
C GLN A 114 11.65 7.13 -9.81
N LYS A 115 10.86 6.72 -10.80
CA LYS A 115 10.80 7.38 -12.12
C LYS A 115 9.93 8.62 -12.14
N TYR A 116 8.79 8.62 -11.46
CA TYR A 116 7.83 9.74 -11.49
C TYR A 116 8.07 10.80 -10.42
N ILE A 117 8.78 10.47 -9.33
CA ILE A 117 9.03 11.42 -8.24
C ILE A 117 10.53 11.69 -8.13
N LEU A 118 11.32 10.66 -7.84
CA LEU A 118 12.71 10.88 -7.45
C LEU A 118 13.59 11.42 -8.58
N GLU A 119 13.58 10.78 -9.75
CA GLU A 119 14.38 11.22 -10.91
C GLU A 119 14.05 12.65 -11.36
N PRO A 120 12.76 13.04 -11.48
CA PRO A 120 12.37 14.42 -11.73
C PRO A 120 12.90 15.40 -10.68
N LEU A 121 12.77 15.11 -9.38
CA LEU A 121 13.24 16.00 -8.32
C LEU A 121 14.77 16.12 -8.28
N ARG A 122 15.51 15.02 -8.51
CA ARG A 122 16.98 15.04 -8.63
C ARG A 122 17.45 15.93 -9.78
N SER A 123 16.74 15.91 -10.91
CA SER A 123 17.07 16.73 -12.08
C SER A 123 17.01 18.24 -11.80
N LEU A 124 16.28 18.65 -10.76
CA LEU A 124 16.19 20.05 -10.35
C LEU A 124 17.43 20.53 -9.59
N SER A 125 18.21 19.60 -9.01
CA SER A 125 19.42 19.91 -8.21
C SER A 125 19.17 20.98 -7.13
N HIS A 126 18.05 20.87 -6.43
CA HIS A 126 17.65 21.83 -5.40
C HIS A 126 18.55 21.70 -4.16
N PRO A 127 19.00 22.82 -3.53
CA PRO A 127 19.97 22.79 -2.42
C PRO A 127 19.41 22.25 -1.10
N GLN A 128 18.09 22.17 -0.99
CA GLN A 128 17.37 21.67 0.18
C GLN A 128 16.32 20.65 -0.27
N PRO A 129 15.90 19.71 0.61
CA PRO A 129 14.88 18.75 0.25
C PRO A 129 13.56 19.46 -0.08
N LEU A 130 12.97 19.03 -1.20
CA LEU A 130 11.66 19.47 -1.64
C LEU A 130 10.57 18.70 -0.88
N ILE A 131 9.48 19.39 -0.53
CA ILE A 131 8.43 18.87 0.33
C ILE A 131 7.21 18.49 -0.50
N ILE A 132 6.73 17.27 -0.30
CA ILE A 132 5.43 16.81 -0.82
C ILE A 132 4.46 16.74 0.37
N VAL A 133 3.36 17.47 0.29
CA VAL A 133 2.31 17.45 1.31
C VAL A 133 1.16 16.56 0.82
N ILE A 134 0.79 15.55 1.61
CA ILE A 134 -0.34 14.67 1.33
C ILE A 134 -1.33 14.74 2.49
N ASP A 135 -2.49 15.32 2.23
CA ASP A 135 -3.58 15.42 3.20
C ASP A 135 -4.54 14.23 3.10
N ALA A 136 -5.12 13.85 4.24
CA ALA A 136 -6.17 12.85 4.39
C ALA A 136 -5.76 11.44 3.91
N MET A 137 -4.59 10.96 4.32
CA MET A 137 -4.05 9.65 3.90
C MET A 137 -4.93 8.47 4.34
N ASP A 138 -5.53 8.58 5.53
CA ASP A 138 -6.46 7.60 6.08
C ASP A 138 -7.76 7.44 5.27
N GLU A 139 -8.12 8.42 4.44
CA GLU A 139 -9.33 8.39 3.61
C GLU A 139 -9.15 7.57 2.33
N TRP A 140 -7.95 7.04 2.07
CA TRP A 140 -7.63 6.24 0.90
C TRP A 140 -7.33 4.79 1.25
N GLN A 141 -8.06 3.85 0.66
CA GLN A 141 -7.97 2.43 1.02
C GLN A 141 -6.57 1.81 0.85
N ASP A 142 -5.84 2.16 -0.20
CA ASP A 142 -4.51 1.58 -0.51
C ASP A 142 -3.34 2.33 0.14
N HIS A 143 -3.62 3.24 1.08
CA HIS A 143 -2.57 4.01 1.78
C HIS A 143 -1.50 3.17 2.49
N PRO A 144 -1.78 1.98 3.09
CA PRO A 144 -0.74 1.22 3.78
C PRO A 144 0.37 0.76 2.83
N THR A 145 -0.01 0.31 1.65
CA THR A 145 0.93 -0.11 0.61
C THR A 145 1.76 1.05 0.09
N PHE A 146 1.16 2.23 -0.10
CA PHE A 146 1.90 3.41 -0.50
C PHE A 146 2.92 3.82 0.56
N ILE A 147 2.52 3.84 1.84
CA ILE A 147 3.42 4.14 2.96
C ILE A 147 4.57 3.14 3.01
N GLU A 148 4.31 1.83 2.91
CA GLU A 148 5.38 0.82 2.86
C GLU A 148 6.34 1.08 1.69
N ALA A 149 5.82 1.42 0.51
CA ALA A 149 6.64 1.73 -0.65
C ALA A 149 7.50 2.99 -0.47
N LEU A 150 7.12 3.95 0.39
CA LEU A 150 7.98 5.10 0.70
C LEU A 150 9.29 4.69 1.40
N ALA A 151 9.38 3.50 2.00
CA ALA A 151 10.65 3.00 2.55
C ALA A 151 11.78 3.01 1.50
N LEU A 152 11.41 2.87 0.23
CA LEU A 152 12.31 3.00 -0.93
C LEU A 152 13.01 4.34 -1.02
N LEU A 153 12.51 5.39 -0.38
CA LEU A 153 13.04 6.74 -0.50
C LEU A 153 13.74 7.19 0.79
N ASN A 154 13.93 6.30 1.79
CA ASN A 154 14.48 6.69 3.10
C ASN A 154 15.82 7.44 3.02
N LEU A 155 16.68 7.04 2.08
CA LEU A 155 17.96 7.71 1.83
C LEU A 155 17.88 9.06 1.14
N GLU A 156 16.76 9.31 0.48
CA GLU A 156 16.55 10.49 -0.35
C GLU A 156 15.91 11.61 0.45
N SER A 157 15.94 11.55 1.79
CA SER A 157 15.44 12.63 2.66
C SER A 157 16.15 13.97 2.44
N HIS A 158 17.31 13.96 1.75
CA HIS A 158 18.03 15.13 1.26
C HIS A 158 17.47 15.71 -0.05
N VAL A 159 16.78 14.90 -0.87
CA VAL A 159 16.12 15.32 -2.12
C VAL A 159 14.65 15.64 -1.89
N VAL A 160 13.95 14.78 -1.16
CA VAL A 160 12.50 14.84 -0.97
C VAL A 160 12.12 14.43 0.44
N LYS A 161 11.15 15.14 1.03
CA LYS A 161 10.47 14.72 2.26
C LYS A 161 8.96 14.78 2.09
N PHE A 162 8.26 13.94 2.83
CA PHE A 162 6.82 13.84 2.82
C PHE A 162 6.24 14.37 4.14
N ILE A 163 5.25 15.24 4.04
CA ILE A 163 4.40 15.60 5.18
C ILE A 163 3.04 14.99 4.91
N ILE A 164 2.64 14.05 5.76
CA ILE A 164 1.40 13.29 5.60
C ILE A 164 0.49 13.60 6.78
N THR A 165 -0.80 13.72 6.55
CA THR A 165 -1.78 13.77 7.65
C THR A 165 -2.57 12.48 7.75
N ASP A 166 -2.80 12.00 8.97
CA ASP A 166 -3.51 10.75 9.27
C ASP A 166 -4.43 10.92 10.50
N ARG A 167 -5.39 10.03 10.70
CA ARG A 167 -6.17 9.95 11.94
C ARG A 167 -5.40 9.29 13.06
N LEU A 168 -4.78 8.15 12.75
CA LEU A 168 -4.13 7.31 13.74
C LEU A 168 -2.64 7.61 13.77
N ASN A 169 -2.03 7.43 14.94
CA ASN A 169 -0.58 7.42 15.00
C ASN A 169 -0.12 6.13 14.30
N PRO A 170 0.60 6.24 13.19
CA PRO A 170 0.81 5.09 12.33
C PRO A 170 1.80 4.09 12.97
N CYS A 171 2.65 4.54 13.92
CA CYS A 171 3.49 3.66 14.75
C CYS A 171 2.69 2.83 15.76
N THR A 172 1.50 3.29 16.17
CA THR A 172 0.64 2.58 17.13
C THR A 172 -0.40 1.70 16.46
N SER A 173 -0.77 2.00 15.21
CA SER A 173 -1.81 1.28 14.47
C SER A 173 -1.33 -0.06 13.91
N ARG A 174 -0.06 -0.45 14.12
CA ARG A 174 0.56 -1.68 13.60
C ARG A 174 0.36 -1.84 12.09
N LEU A 175 0.43 -0.73 11.34
CA LEU A 175 0.40 -0.75 9.89
C LEU A 175 1.54 -1.65 9.37
N PRO A 176 1.25 -2.66 8.54
CA PRO A 176 2.28 -3.52 7.98
C PRO A 176 3.34 -2.70 7.23
N GLY A 177 4.62 -3.01 7.45
CA GLY A 177 5.72 -2.37 6.72
C GLY A 177 6.12 -0.96 7.20
N ILE A 178 5.37 -0.34 8.12
CA ILE A 178 5.71 1.01 8.62
C ILE A 178 7.05 1.08 9.32
N GLU A 179 7.44 -0.02 9.96
CA GLU A 179 8.73 -0.22 10.62
C GLU A 179 9.92 -0.03 9.67
N LYS A 180 9.70 -0.21 8.37
CA LYS A 180 10.73 -0.05 7.34
C LYS A 180 10.90 1.41 6.90
N VAL A 181 9.97 2.31 7.25
CA VAL A 181 9.96 3.71 6.79
C VAL A 181 10.51 4.61 7.88
N SER A 182 11.37 5.56 7.51
CA SER A 182 11.86 6.58 8.43
C SER A 182 10.78 7.65 8.68
N ILE A 183 10.03 7.49 9.77
CA ILE A 183 8.88 8.34 10.12
C ILE A 183 9.08 9.02 11.48
N SER A 184 8.83 10.33 11.51
CA SER A 184 8.54 11.09 12.74
C SER A 184 7.05 11.40 12.83
N THR A 185 6.51 11.48 14.03
CA THR A 185 5.09 11.77 14.27
C THR A 185 4.92 13.09 15.00
N TYR A 186 3.85 13.82 14.66
CA TYR A 186 3.41 15.02 15.36
C TYR A 186 1.94 14.89 15.73
N ALA A 187 1.66 14.77 17.02
CA ALA A 187 0.29 14.72 17.53
C ALA A 187 -0.32 16.13 17.50
N LEU A 188 -1.32 16.33 16.65
CA LEU A 188 -1.99 17.62 16.54
C LEU A 188 -2.97 17.80 17.69
N ALA A 189 -2.74 18.82 18.53
CA ALA A 189 -3.62 19.16 19.64
C ALA A 189 -4.89 19.89 19.16
N PRO A 190 -5.98 19.90 19.96
CA PRO A 190 -7.12 20.77 19.70
C PRO A 190 -6.71 22.24 19.58
N MET A 191 -7.51 23.04 18.87
CA MET A 191 -7.24 24.46 18.75
C MET A 191 -7.34 25.18 20.10
N SER A 192 -6.50 26.20 20.27
CA SER A 192 -6.58 27.11 21.42
C SER A 192 -7.98 27.73 21.52
N LYS A 193 -8.46 27.94 22.75
CA LYS A 193 -9.77 28.57 22.99
C LYS A 193 -9.86 29.95 22.33
N GLU A 194 -8.77 30.70 22.34
CA GLU A 194 -8.65 32.05 21.77
C GLU A 194 -8.91 32.04 20.26
N ALA A 195 -8.33 31.08 19.54
CA ALA A 195 -8.52 30.95 18.10
C ALA A 195 -9.94 30.52 17.72
N ILE A 196 -10.56 29.60 18.47
CA ILE A 196 -11.97 29.21 18.26
C ILE A 196 -12.91 30.37 18.62
N LYS A 197 -12.63 31.09 19.70
CA LYS A 197 -13.40 32.29 20.08
C LYS A 197 -13.36 33.34 18.98
N SER A 198 -12.17 33.64 18.47
CA SER A 198 -12.00 34.56 17.34
C SER A 198 -12.74 34.09 16.08
N TYR A 199 -12.78 32.77 15.84
CA TYR A 199 -13.59 32.18 14.78
C TYR A 199 -15.09 32.44 14.97
N PHE A 200 -15.64 32.24 16.16
CA PHE A 200 -17.05 32.53 16.44
C PHE A 200 -17.36 34.02 16.34
N GLU A 201 -16.52 34.89 16.92
CA GLU A 201 -16.68 36.34 16.84
C GLU A 201 -16.76 36.84 15.39
N LYS A 202 -15.88 36.32 14.53
CA LYS A 202 -15.85 36.67 13.11
C LYS A 202 -17.08 36.18 12.35
N ASN A 203 -17.49 34.92 12.55
CA ASN A 203 -18.50 34.27 11.72
C ASN A 203 -19.94 34.40 12.25
N LEU A 204 -20.15 34.63 13.54
CA LEU A 204 -21.49 34.93 14.07
C LEU A 204 -22.01 36.30 13.59
N GLY A 205 -21.11 37.20 13.20
CA GLY A 205 -21.46 38.45 12.53
C GLY A 205 -22.07 38.27 11.14
N THR A 206 -21.82 37.12 10.48
CA THR A 206 -22.38 36.82 9.15
C THR A 206 -23.71 36.06 9.21
N VAL A 207 -24.16 35.67 10.41
CA VAL A 207 -25.42 34.96 10.62
C VAL A 207 -26.60 35.92 10.39
N PRO A 208 -27.64 35.52 9.62
CA PRO A 208 -28.80 36.37 9.35
C PRO A 208 -29.77 36.35 10.53
N TRP A 209 -29.42 37.07 11.59
CA TRP A 209 -30.27 37.19 12.78
C TRP A 209 -31.62 37.85 12.47
N VAL A 210 -32.63 37.52 13.28
CA VAL A 210 -34.00 38.02 13.17
C VAL A 210 -34.34 38.81 14.45
N ASP A 211 -35.23 39.79 14.34
CA ASP A 211 -35.74 40.61 15.45
C ASP A 211 -34.67 41.38 16.24
N GLY A 212 -33.59 41.81 15.57
CA GLY A 212 -32.51 42.58 16.19
C GLY A 212 -31.68 41.80 17.22
N ARG A 213 -31.92 40.49 17.37
CA ARG A 213 -31.15 39.61 18.26
C ARG A 213 -29.76 39.34 17.65
N LYS A 214 -28.81 38.98 18.49
CA LYS A 214 -27.47 38.51 18.10
C LYS A 214 -26.91 37.62 19.20
N ALA A 215 -25.90 36.81 18.89
CA ALA A 215 -25.17 36.06 19.90
C ALA A 215 -24.56 37.01 20.94
N SER A 216 -24.78 36.73 22.22
CA SER A 216 -24.16 37.46 23.33
C SER A 216 -22.71 36.99 23.53
N PRO A 217 -21.85 37.80 24.20
CA PRO A 217 -20.51 37.35 24.58
C PRO A 217 -20.51 36.06 25.41
N ALA A 218 -21.55 35.85 26.24
CA ALA A 218 -21.72 34.62 27.02
C ALA A 218 -22.01 33.40 26.13
N ASP A 219 -22.79 33.57 25.06
CA ASP A 219 -23.04 32.50 24.08
C ASP A 219 -21.74 32.13 23.36
N ILE A 220 -20.92 33.10 22.98
CA ILE A 220 -19.62 32.88 22.34
C ILE A 220 -18.68 32.09 23.27
N GLU A 221 -18.60 32.47 24.54
CA GLU A 221 -17.81 31.75 25.53
C GLU A 221 -18.31 30.30 25.65
N LYS A 222 -19.63 30.11 25.73
CA LYS A 222 -20.22 28.77 25.86
C LYS A 222 -20.03 27.89 24.63
N LEU A 223 -20.18 28.45 23.43
CA LEU A 223 -19.90 27.76 22.17
C LEU A 223 -18.41 27.39 22.06
N THR A 224 -17.52 28.28 22.48
CA THR A 224 -16.08 28.03 22.53
C THR A 224 -15.78 26.85 23.45
N GLU A 225 -16.36 26.83 24.64
CA GLU A 225 -16.25 25.69 25.53
C GLU A 225 -16.79 24.40 24.89
N LEU A 226 -18.00 24.43 24.32
CA LEU A 226 -18.69 23.25 23.75
C LEU A 226 -17.97 22.66 22.53
N SER A 227 -17.21 23.48 21.81
CA SER A 227 -16.44 23.01 20.65
C SER A 227 -15.32 22.02 21.00
N GLY A 228 -14.87 21.98 22.26
CA GLY A 228 -13.71 21.16 22.65
C GLY A 228 -12.42 21.49 21.88
N GLY A 229 -12.34 22.65 21.21
CA GLY A 229 -11.22 22.98 20.33
C GLY A 229 -11.28 22.32 18.95
N LEU A 230 -12.42 21.78 18.53
CA LEU A 230 -12.64 21.16 17.21
C LEU A 230 -13.18 22.17 16.19
N PRO A 231 -12.41 22.51 15.13
CA PRO A 231 -12.86 23.44 14.10
C PRO A 231 -14.10 22.98 13.35
N VAL A 232 -14.23 21.67 13.07
CA VAL A 232 -15.39 21.13 12.36
C VAL A 232 -16.68 21.29 13.17
N TRP A 233 -16.60 21.21 14.50
CA TRP A 233 -17.74 21.49 15.37
C TRP A 233 -18.17 22.95 15.23
N ALA A 234 -17.22 23.88 15.35
CA ALA A 234 -17.49 25.32 15.24
C ALA A 234 -18.05 25.70 13.86
N SER A 235 -17.47 25.16 12.78
CA SER A 235 -17.98 25.41 11.42
C SER A 235 -19.37 24.83 11.20
N THR A 236 -19.68 23.67 11.78
CA THR A 236 -21.01 23.05 11.69
C THR A 236 -22.05 23.91 12.39
N VAL A 237 -21.74 24.44 13.58
CA VAL A 237 -22.66 25.38 14.28
C VAL A 237 -22.90 26.64 13.47
N ILE A 238 -21.85 27.27 12.94
CA ILE A 238 -22.00 28.44 12.08
C ILE A 238 -22.87 28.12 10.86
N ALA A 239 -22.68 26.97 10.22
CA ALA A 239 -23.47 26.55 9.08
C ALA A 239 -24.96 26.32 9.44
N LEU A 240 -25.24 25.73 10.60
CA LEU A 240 -26.62 25.56 11.08
C LEU A 240 -27.31 26.90 11.39
N LEU A 241 -26.57 27.91 11.84
CA LEU A 241 -27.12 29.23 12.14
C LEU A 241 -27.25 30.12 10.90
N SER A 242 -26.32 30.01 9.95
CA SER A 242 -26.17 30.97 8.85
C SER A 242 -27.22 30.81 7.75
N TYR A 243 -27.88 29.66 7.69
CA TYR A 243 -28.72 29.30 6.56
C TYR A 243 -30.11 28.90 7.02
N ARG A 244 -31.12 29.30 6.24
CA ARG A 244 -32.51 28.95 6.51
C ARG A 244 -32.82 27.57 5.93
N PHE A 245 -32.64 26.53 6.76
CA PHE A 245 -33.02 25.16 6.43
C PHE A 245 -34.15 24.63 7.32
N SER A 246 -34.50 25.34 8.40
CA SER A 246 -35.62 25.03 9.29
C SER A 246 -36.50 26.26 9.49
N GLU A 247 -37.73 26.06 9.96
CA GLU A 247 -38.62 27.17 10.37
C GLU A 247 -38.09 27.90 11.61
N SER A 248 -37.25 27.24 12.43
CA SER A 248 -36.65 27.86 13.61
C SER A 248 -35.66 28.97 13.24
N PRO A 249 -35.79 30.18 13.81
CA PRO A 249 -34.82 31.26 13.63
C PRO A 249 -33.48 30.93 14.32
N PRO A 250 -32.36 31.57 13.90
CA PRO A 250 -31.03 31.24 14.40
C PRO A 250 -30.87 31.34 15.92
N HIS A 251 -31.61 32.25 16.57
CA HIS A 251 -31.51 32.44 18.02
C HIS A 251 -32.14 31.28 18.83
N GLU A 252 -33.15 30.59 18.31
CA GLU A 252 -33.69 29.37 18.94
C GLU A 252 -32.72 28.21 18.81
N ILE A 253 -32.11 28.06 17.63
CA ILE A 253 -31.09 27.05 17.35
C ILE A 253 -29.89 27.25 18.28
N LEU A 254 -29.43 28.51 18.42
CA LEU A 254 -28.34 28.86 19.32
C LEU A 254 -28.69 28.51 20.78
N ALA A 255 -29.88 28.89 21.26
CA ALA A 255 -30.30 28.64 22.63
C ALA A 255 -30.33 27.14 22.97
N GLU A 256 -30.76 26.28 22.03
CA GLU A 256 -30.74 24.83 22.21
C GLU A 256 -29.32 24.25 22.27
N ILE A 257 -28.43 24.70 21.37
CA ILE A 257 -27.03 24.26 21.37
C ILE A 257 -26.35 24.66 22.68
N VAL A 258 -26.51 25.90 23.11
CA VAL A 258 -25.95 26.45 24.36
C VAL A 258 -26.56 25.78 25.60
N GLY A 259 -27.86 25.43 25.55
CA GLY A 259 -28.59 24.78 26.65
C GLY A 259 -28.30 23.28 26.85
N SER A 260 -27.50 22.67 25.97
CA SER A 260 -27.17 21.24 26.04
C SER A 260 -26.28 20.92 27.26
N ARG A 261 -26.70 19.99 28.14
CA ARG A 261 -25.93 19.55 29.32
C ARG A 261 -24.83 18.55 28.93
N ARG A 262 -23.62 18.75 29.46
CA ARG A 262 -22.44 17.89 29.24
C ARG A 262 -22.46 16.64 30.10
N GLN A 263 -21.99 15.52 29.54
CA GLN A 263 -21.18 14.56 30.30
C GLN A 263 -19.71 14.82 29.96
N VAL A 264 -18.88 15.04 30.98
CA VAL A 264 -17.44 15.29 30.81
C VAL A 264 -16.75 13.96 30.52
N GLY A 265 -16.05 13.85 29.37
CA GLY A 265 -15.17 12.72 29.04
C GLY A 265 -15.66 11.75 27.97
N GLY A 266 -16.77 12.02 27.27
CA GLY A 266 -17.26 11.17 26.18
C GLY A 266 -16.64 11.50 24.83
N SER A 267 -16.22 10.50 24.06
CA SER A 267 -15.65 10.64 22.70
C SER A 267 -16.66 11.00 21.60
N ASP A 268 -17.94 11.26 21.94
CA ASP A 268 -19.08 11.31 21.00
C ASP A 268 -19.67 12.72 20.79
N GLU A 269 -18.96 13.78 21.18
CA GLU A 269 -19.42 15.18 21.18
C GLU A 269 -19.87 15.68 19.79
N LEU A 270 -19.16 15.28 18.74
CA LEU A 270 -19.48 15.66 17.36
C LEU A 270 -20.67 14.85 16.80
N GLY A 271 -20.81 13.59 17.22
CA GLY A 271 -21.93 12.73 16.86
C GLY A 271 -23.25 13.27 17.41
N GLU A 272 -23.27 13.74 18.66
CA GLU A 272 -24.45 14.37 19.25
C GLU A 272 -24.89 15.62 18.48
N LEU A 273 -23.94 16.47 18.07
CA LEU A 273 -24.22 17.64 17.24
C LEU A 273 -24.84 17.23 15.89
N TYR A 274 -24.28 16.22 15.21
CA TYR A 274 -24.84 15.71 13.96
C TYR A 274 -26.24 15.12 14.15
N GLY A 275 -26.48 14.35 15.21
CA GLY A 275 -27.81 13.82 15.53
C GLY A 275 -28.85 14.92 15.74
N LYS A 276 -28.52 15.94 16.54
CA LYS A 276 -29.39 17.13 16.75
C LYS A 276 -29.64 17.88 15.45
N ALA A 277 -28.60 18.09 14.65
CA ALA A 277 -28.72 18.73 13.35
C ALA A 277 -29.64 17.95 12.41
N LEU A 278 -29.46 16.63 12.28
CA LEU A 278 -30.29 15.78 11.41
C LEU A 278 -31.75 15.73 11.87
N ARG A 279 -32.04 15.68 13.18
CA ARG A 279 -33.43 15.74 13.68
C ARG A 279 -34.11 17.06 13.34
N ARG A 280 -33.36 18.16 13.31
CA ARG A 280 -33.86 19.49 12.91
C ARG A 280 -34.06 19.61 11.40
N LEU A 281 -33.10 19.10 10.62
CA LEU A 281 -33.16 19.11 9.16
C LEU A 281 -34.23 18.14 8.61
N PHE A 282 -34.50 17.05 9.34
CA PHE A 282 -35.45 16.00 8.98
C PHE A 282 -36.37 15.60 10.16
N PRO A 283 -37.32 16.48 10.56
CA PRO A 283 -38.14 16.32 11.78
C PRO A 283 -39.14 15.15 11.69
N SER A 284 -39.39 14.50 12.84
CA SER A 284 -40.32 13.35 12.96
C SER A 284 -41.81 13.76 12.91
N SER A 285 -42.13 15.02 13.20
CA SER A 285 -43.49 15.50 13.51
C SER A 285 -44.42 15.66 12.31
N ASN A 286 -43.91 15.62 11.07
CA ASN A 286 -44.72 15.74 9.87
C ASN A 286 -45.23 14.36 9.41
N ALA A 287 -46.46 14.28 8.89
CA ALA A 287 -47.05 13.04 8.35
C ALA A 287 -46.22 12.40 7.21
N GLN A 288 -45.36 13.17 6.55
CA GLN A 288 -44.44 12.71 5.50
C GLN A 288 -43.03 12.32 6.03
N SER A 289 -42.78 12.44 7.34
CA SER A 289 -41.46 12.27 7.96
C SER A 289 -40.79 10.89 7.75
N PRO A 290 -41.51 9.75 7.78
CA PRO A 290 -40.87 8.45 7.54
C PRO A 290 -40.36 8.33 6.10
N GLN A 291 -41.07 8.95 5.17
CA GLN A 291 -40.76 8.93 3.74
C GLN A 291 -39.58 9.85 3.41
N THR A 292 -39.52 11.04 4.03
CA THR A 292 -38.38 11.95 3.87
C THR A 292 -37.09 11.34 4.41
N ARG A 293 -37.12 10.68 5.58
CA ARG A 293 -35.93 9.99 6.14
C ARG A 293 -35.48 8.79 5.30
N LYS A 294 -36.43 8.06 4.70
CA LYS A 294 -36.11 7.01 3.73
C LYS A 294 -35.35 7.57 2.52
N TYR A 295 -35.81 8.70 1.96
CA TYR A 295 -35.11 9.33 0.83
C TYR A 295 -33.78 9.96 1.24
N PHE A 296 -33.65 10.49 2.46
CA PHE A 296 -32.36 10.92 3.01
C PHE A 296 -31.35 9.77 3.02
N ARG A 297 -31.71 8.61 3.62
CA ARG A 297 -30.81 7.44 3.67
C ARG A 297 -30.42 6.99 2.27
N ARG A 298 -31.37 6.99 1.35
CA ARG A 298 -31.12 6.62 -0.05
C ARG A 298 -30.23 7.63 -0.78
N TYR A 299 -30.40 8.93 -0.51
CA TYR A 299 -29.56 9.98 -1.08
C TYR A 299 -28.12 9.85 -0.57
N ILE A 300 -27.89 9.88 0.75
CA ILE A 300 -26.54 9.81 1.31
C ILE A 300 -25.89 8.47 0.96
N GLY A 301 -26.62 7.36 1.12
CA GLY A 301 -26.14 6.02 0.76
C GLY A 301 -25.70 5.94 -0.70
N THR A 302 -26.52 6.44 -1.64
CA THR A 302 -26.12 6.48 -3.06
C THR A 302 -24.90 7.37 -3.28
N THR A 303 -24.82 8.55 -2.66
CA THR A 303 -23.64 9.44 -2.80
C THR A 303 -22.37 8.87 -2.17
N LEU A 304 -22.48 8.05 -1.11
CA LEU A 304 -21.33 7.40 -0.46
C LEU A 304 -20.64 6.39 -1.38
N VAL A 305 -21.43 5.64 -2.15
CA VAL A 305 -20.93 4.60 -3.05
C VAL A 305 -20.78 5.09 -4.50
N LEU A 306 -21.12 6.35 -4.79
CA LEU A 306 -21.09 6.93 -6.14
C LEU A 306 -19.64 7.08 -6.64
N GLN A 307 -19.35 6.57 -7.84
CA GLN A 307 -17.98 6.56 -8.38
C GLN A 307 -17.63 7.80 -9.23
N GLU A 308 -18.64 8.45 -9.82
CA GLU A 308 -18.47 9.62 -10.70
C GLU A 308 -19.60 10.62 -10.47
N THR A 309 -19.32 11.91 -10.71
CA THR A 309 -20.30 12.97 -10.58
C THR A 309 -21.39 12.84 -11.63
N LEU A 310 -22.66 12.99 -11.24
CA LEU A 310 -23.81 12.86 -12.13
C LEU A 310 -24.66 14.13 -12.16
N SER A 311 -25.41 14.33 -13.24
CA SER A 311 -26.45 15.36 -13.25
C SER A 311 -27.54 15.04 -12.23
N LEU A 312 -28.25 16.05 -11.74
CA LEU A 312 -29.36 15.85 -10.80
C LEU A 312 -30.40 14.85 -11.34
N THR A 313 -30.74 14.93 -12.63
CA THR A 313 -31.73 14.05 -13.27
C THR A 313 -31.26 12.60 -13.37
N ASP A 314 -29.98 12.39 -13.71
CA ASP A 314 -29.39 11.06 -13.80
C ASP A 314 -29.27 10.44 -12.40
N PHE A 315 -28.79 11.21 -11.42
CA PHE A 315 -28.69 10.77 -10.03
C PHE A 315 -30.06 10.43 -9.45
N SER A 316 -31.09 11.26 -9.67
CA SER A 316 -32.45 10.99 -9.19
C SER A 316 -33.00 9.67 -9.73
N THR A 317 -32.73 9.38 -11.00
CA THR A 317 -33.15 8.12 -11.63
C THR A 317 -32.38 6.94 -11.03
N LEU A 318 -31.06 7.09 -10.87
CA LEU A 318 -30.15 6.08 -10.35
C LEU A 318 -30.41 5.75 -8.88
N ALA A 319 -30.66 6.78 -8.06
CA ALA A 319 -31.02 6.66 -6.67
C ALA A 319 -32.50 6.26 -6.49
N GLY A 320 -33.35 6.29 -7.51
CA GLY A 320 -34.79 6.05 -7.37
C GLY A 320 -35.49 7.08 -6.47
N ILE A 321 -35.06 8.33 -6.54
CA ILE A 321 -35.61 9.46 -5.76
C ILE A 321 -36.19 10.48 -6.75
N PRO A 322 -37.43 10.95 -6.56
CA PRO A 322 -37.98 12.03 -7.40
C PRO A 322 -37.06 13.26 -7.48
N PRO A 323 -36.89 13.91 -8.64
CA PRO A 323 -35.97 15.06 -8.80
C PRO A 323 -36.22 16.21 -7.84
N HIS A 324 -37.50 16.52 -7.57
CA HIS A 324 -37.85 17.57 -6.61
C HIS A 324 -37.42 17.23 -5.18
N LEU A 325 -37.58 15.97 -4.74
CA LEU A 325 -37.11 15.53 -3.42
C LEU A 325 -35.59 15.46 -3.34
N THR A 326 -34.93 15.06 -4.43
CA THR A 326 -33.47 15.08 -4.53
C THR A 326 -32.93 16.49 -4.33
N THR A 327 -33.56 17.49 -4.98
CA THR A 327 -33.21 18.90 -4.84
C THR A 327 -33.41 19.39 -3.40
N ILE A 328 -34.55 19.04 -2.79
CA ILE A 328 -34.85 19.41 -1.39
C ILE A 328 -33.80 18.80 -0.46
N ILE A 329 -33.51 17.51 -0.57
CA ILE A 329 -32.54 16.81 0.29
C ILE A 329 -31.13 17.38 0.09
N GLN A 330 -30.69 17.59 -1.15
CA GLN A 330 -29.41 18.21 -1.47
C GLN A 330 -29.29 19.60 -0.84
N PHE A 331 -30.33 20.43 -1.00
CA PHE A 331 -30.38 21.77 -0.43
C PHE A 331 -30.34 21.73 1.10
N THR A 332 -31.16 20.90 1.74
CA THR A 332 -31.18 20.73 3.20
C THR A 332 -29.84 20.25 3.73
N LEU A 333 -29.18 19.30 3.05
CA LEU A 333 -27.88 18.77 3.47
C LEU A 333 -26.69 19.70 3.21
N SER A 334 -26.85 20.73 2.38
CA SER A 334 -25.82 21.75 2.20
C SER A 334 -25.42 22.43 3.52
N ALA A 335 -26.29 22.36 4.52
CA ALA A 335 -26.06 22.74 5.92
C ALA A 335 -24.88 22.03 6.59
N LEU A 336 -24.68 20.76 6.25
CA LEU A 336 -23.69 19.88 6.89
C LEU A 336 -22.48 19.62 5.97
N GLN A 337 -22.54 20.07 4.72
CA GLN A 337 -21.38 20.09 3.86
C GLN A 337 -20.35 21.02 4.47
N THR A 338 -19.10 20.61 4.54
CA THR A 338 -17.99 21.46 4.99
C THR A 338 -17.25 22.07 3.81
N ARG A 339 -17.23 21.39 2.66
CA ARG A 339 -16.55 21.84 1.43
C ARG A 339 -17.54 22.35 0.38
N SER A 340 -17.10 23.27 -0.46
CA SER A 340 -17.88 23.74 -1.61
C SER A 340 -17.69 22.81 -2.82
N PRO A 341 -18.72 22.61 -3.66
CA PRO A 341 -18.56 21.85 -4.90
C PRO A 341 -17.53 22.53 -5.83
N PRO A 342 -16.84 21.75 -6.69
CA PRO A 342 -15.90 22.30 -7.66
C PRO A 342 -16.55 23.39 -8.55
N PRO A 343 -15.83 24.48 -8.87
CA PRO A 343 -16.37 25.57 -9.69
C PRO A 343 -16.91 25.06 -11.03
N GLY A 344 -18.11 25.49 -11.42
CA GLY A 344 -18.76 25.07 -12.67
C GLY A 344 -19.51 23.74 -12.60
N SER A 345 -19.53 23.09 -11.44
CA SER A 345 -20.25 21.82 -11.20
C SER A 345 -21.33 21.94 -10.11
N GLU A 346 -21.80 23.16 -9.82
CA GLU A 346 -22.70 23.46 -8.69
C GLU A 346 -24.07 22.79 -8.82
N LYS A 347 -24.48 22.41 -10.04
CA LYS A 347 -25.73 21.71 -10.33
C LYS A 347 -25.59 20.18 -10.41
N MET A 348 -24.39 19.65 -10.21
CA MET A 348 -24.09 18.22 -10.25
C MET A 348 -24.20 17.61 -8.85
N ILE A 349 -24.47 16.31 -8.81
CA ILE A 349 -24.39 15.50 -7.59
C ILE A 349 -23.01 14.86 -7.54
N HIS A 350 -22.32 15.08 -6.44
CA HIS A 350 -20.96 14.63 -6.20
C HIS A 350 -20.94 13.46 -5.23
N PRO A 351 -19.95 12.55 -5.33
CA PRO A 351 -19.63 11.62 -4.26
C PRO A 351 -19.56 12.31 -2.89
N ALA A 352 -20.07 11.65 -1.85
CA ALA A 352 -20.24 12.26 -0.52
C ALA A 352 -18.91 12.70 0.09
N THR A 353 -17.83 11.95 -0.17
CA THR A 353 -16.46 12.23 0.29
C THR A 353 -15.94 13.60 -0.18
N LEU A 354 -16.45 14.12 -1.31
CA LEU A 354 -16.04 15.42 -1.84
C LEU A 354 -16.64 16.61 -1.08
N LEU A 355 -17.84 16.46 -0.52
CA LEU A 355 -18.62 17.59 0.03
C LEU A 355 -18.73 17.56 1.56
N PHE A 356 -18.76 16.38 2.14
CA PHE A 356 -18.91 16.19 3.58
C PHE A 356 -17.57 15.87 4.22
N HIS A 357 -17.40 16.33 5.45
CA HIS A 357 -16.26 15.91 6.26
C HIS A 357 -16.42 14.44 6.66
N LEU A 358 -15.33 13.67 6.65
CA LEU A 358 -15.39 12.23 6.89
C LEU A 358 -16.00 11.87 8.25
N SER A 359 -15.84 12.69 9.30
CA SER A 359 -16.51 12.46 10.60
C SER A 359 -18.04 12.40 10.52
N PHE A 360 -18.67 13.15 9.60
CA PHE A 360 -20.11 13.07 9.36
C PHE A 360 -20.46 11.76 8.64
N LEU A 361 -19.64 11.37 7.66
CA LEU A 361 -19.83 10.12 6.93
C LEU A 361 -19.64 8.91 7.85
N ASP A 362 -18.66 8.94 8.76
CA ASP A 362 -18.45 7.92 9.78
C ASP A 362 -19.65 7.84 10.73
N TYR A 363 -20.17 8.99 11.17
CA TYR A 363 -21.35 9.04 12.04
C TYR A 363 -22.58 8.38 11.38
N VAL A 364 -22.89 8.68 10.12
CA VAL A 364 -24.05 8.06 9.46
C VAL A 364 -23.83 6.56 9.14
N GLN A 365 -22.60 6.07 9.19
CA GLN A 365 -22.28 4.64 9.01
C GLN A 365 -22.10 3.90 10.35
N SER A 366 -22.02 4.61 11.49
CA SER A 366 -21.79 4.01 12.80
C SER A 366 -23.07 3.46 13.42
N THR A 367 -22.91 2.50 14.33
CA THR A 367 -24.00 1.98 15.17
C THR A 367 -24.41 2.94 16.29
N THR A 368 -23.66 4.03 16.49
CA THR A 368 -23.98 5.08 17.47
C THR A 368 -24.97 6.12 16.94
N ALA A 369 -25.14 6.21 15.62
CA ALA A 369 -26.22 6.99 15.05
C ALA A 369 -27.58 6.35 15.36
N GLU A 370 -28.61 7.19 15.53
CA GLU A 370 -29.98 6.71 15.64
C GLU A 370 -30.35 5.84 14.42
N ASP A 371 -31.00 4.69 14.64
CA ASP A 371 -31.42 3.73 13.61
C ASP A 371 -32.08 4.39 12.37
N SER A 372 -32.74 5.54 12.56
CA SER A 372 -33.41 6.26 11.47
C SER A 372 -32.47 6.97 10.48
N PHE A 373 -31.20 7.15 10.82
CA PHE A 373 -30.17 7.82 10.00
C PHE A 373 -28.98 6.92 9.63
N VAL A 374 -28.89 5.70 10.17
CA VAL A 374 -27.81 4.74 9.84
C VAL A 374 -27.89 4.30 8.38
N ILE A 375 -26.71 4.20 7.75
CA ILE A 375 -26.52 3.86 6.34
C ILE A 375 -25.56 2.70 6.21
N SER A 376 -26.01 1.67 5.50
CA SER A 376 -25.20 0.53 5.11
C SER A 376 -24.62 0.76 3.71
N ASN A 377 -23.29 0.72 3.60
CA ASN A 377 -22.61 0.78 2.29
C ASN A 377 -22.98 -0.46 1.45
N PHE A 378 -23.05 -1.63 2.07
CA PHE A 378 -23.45 -2.87 1.41
C PHE A 378 -24.83 -2.74 0.76
N ASP A 379 -25.83 -2.26 1.50
CA ASP A 379 -27.19 -2.07 0.97
C ASP A 379 -27.25 -0.98 -0.11
N SER A 380 -26.42 0.06 0.04
CA SER A 380 -26.32 1.15 -0.93
C SER A 380 -25.72 0.68 -2.25
N HIS A 381 -24.62 -0.09 -2.21
CA HIS A 381 -24.06 -0.78 -3.38
C HIS A 381 -25.08 -1.72 -4.01
N SER A 382 -25.81 -2.48 -3.19
CA SER A 382 -26.85 -3.41 -3.63
C SER A 382 -27.94 -2.70 -4.44
N ALA A 383 -28.54 -1.64 -3.87
CA ALA A 383 -29.59 -0.86 -4.53
C ALA A 383 -29.10 -0.15 -5.80
N LEU A 384 -27.87 0.37 -5.77
CA LEU A 384 -27.25 1.02 -6.93
C LEU A 384 -26.96 0.03 -8.05
N GLY A 385 -26.46 -1.16 -7.70
CA GLY A 385 -26.22 -2.27 -8.62
C GLY A 385 -27.49 -2.71 -9.33
N LEU A 386 -28.61 -2.87 -8.62
CA LEU A 386 -29.91 -3.20 -9.24
C LEU A 386 -30.35 -2.16 -10.26
N THR A 387 -30.17 -0.89 -9.94
CA THR A 387 -30.58 0.19 -10.84
C THR A 387 -29.68 0.24 -12.06
N CYS A 388 -28.37 0.01 -11.91
CA CYS A 388 -27.45 -0.12 -13.03
C CYS A 388 -27.83 -1.31 -13.94
N LEU A 389 -28.14 -2.48 -13.37
CA LEU A 389 -28.59 -3.65 -14.14
C LEU A 389 -29.87 -3.36 -14.92
N LYS A 390 -30.84 -2.64 -14.33
CA LYS A 390 -32.07 -2.20 -15.03
C LYS A 390 -31.78 -1.27 -16.22
N GLN A 391 -30.74 -0.43 -16.13
CA GLN A 391 -30.27 0.39 -17.25
C GLN A 391 -29.57 -0.44 -18.34
N LEU A 392 -28.96 -1.57 -18.00
CA LEU A 392 -28.38 -2.47 -19.00
C LEU A 392 -29.46 -3.18 -19.82
N VAL A 393 -30.53 -3.63 -19.16
CA VAL A 393 -31.67 -4.30 -19.84
C VAL A 393 -32.38 -3.36 -20.81
N SER A 394 -32.33 -2.04 -20.58
CA SER A 394 -32.93 -1.03 -21.46
C SER A 394 -32.02 -0.60 -22.62
N LEU A 395 -30.82 -1.18 -22.76
CA LEU A 395 -29.96 -0.90 -23.90
C LEU A 395 -30.60 -1.42 -25.20
N PRO A 396 -30.56 -0.64 -26.30
CA PRO A 396 -31.11 -1.09 -27.57
C PRO A 396 -30.33 -2.31 -28.09
N PRO A 397 -31.00 -3.27 -28.76
CA PRO A 397 -30.33 -4.39 -29.40
C PRO A 397 -29.36 -3.91 -30.48
N SER A 398 -28.25 -4.64 -30.63
CA SER A 398 -27.12 -4.29 -31.47
C SER A 398 -27.51 -4.03 -32.94
N SER A 399 -27.24 -2.82 -33.43
CA SER A 399 -26.98 -2.60 -34.87
C SER A 399 -25.52 -2.19 -34.98
N LEU A 400 -24.71 -3.04 -35.63
CA LEU A 400 -23.25 -2.98 -35.74
C LEU A 400 -22.68 -1.70 -36.41
N HIS A 401 -23.50 -0.68 -36.70
CA HIS A 401 -23.17 0.41 -37.61
C HIS A 401 -23.55 1.82 -37.13
N HIS A 402 -23.99 2.00 -35.88
CA HIS A 402 -24.29 3.34 -35.37
C HIS A 402 -23.56 3.65 -34.06
N ASN A 403 -22.79 4.74 -34.07
CA ASN A 403 -22.27 5.40 -32.87
C ASN A 403 -23.46 5.90 -32.03
N PHE A 404 -23.94 5.05 -31.11
CA PHE A 404 -24.98 5.44 -30.17
C PHE A 404 -24.38 6.32 -29.06
N SER A 405 -24.88 7.56 -28.96
CA SER A 405 -24.55 8.44 -27.84
C SER A 405 -25.31 7.99 -26.59
N LEU A 406 -24.64 7.24 -25.72
CA LEU A 406 -25.19 6.84 -24.41
C LEU A 406 -25.47 8.06 -23.52
N ARG A 407 -26.63 8.04 -22.83
CA ARG A 407 -26.89 9.01 -21.74
C ARG A 407 -25.87 8.81 -20.62
N ALA A 408 -25.61 9.85 -19.83
CA ALA A 408 -24.61 9.77 -18.75
C ALA A 408 -24.93 8.63 -17.75
N ILE A 409 -26.20 8.42 -17.39
CA ILE A 409 -26.61 7.30 -16.54
C ILE A 409 -26.30 5.92 -17.15
N GLN A 410 -26.46 5.76 -18.47
CA GLN A 410 -26.14 4.50 -19.15
C GLN A 410 -24.63 4.27 -19.21
N ARG A 411 -23.83 5.33 -19.43
CA ARG A 411 -22.36 5.25 -19.35
C ARG A 411 -21.90 4.82 -17.96
N TYR A 412 -22.48 5.43 -16.92
CA TYR A 412 -22.22 5.05 -15.53
C TYR A 412 -22.58 3.58 -15.27
N ALA A 413 -23.79 3.16 -15.66
CA ALA A 413 -24.27 1.80 -15.45
C ALA A 413 -23.40 0.77 -16.18
N VAL A 414 -23.04 1.03 -17.45
CA VAL A 414 -22.16 0.17 -18.25
C VAL A 414 -20.82 -0.04 -17.55
N LYS A 415 -20.24 1.02 -16.98
CA LYS A 415 -18.90 1.00 -16.36
C LYS A 415 -18.88 0.40 -14.94
N TYR A 416 -19.88 0.71 -14.11
CA TYR A 416 -19.78 0.47 -12.66
C TYR A 416 -20.71 -0.60 -12.09
N TRP A 417 -21.61 -1.18 -12.90
CA TRP A 417 -22.47 -2.24 -12.39
C TRP A 417 -21.69 -3.43 -11.78
N PRO A 418 -20.57 -3.94 -12.35
CA PRO A 418 -19.89 -5.10 -11.76
C PRO A 418 -19.33 -4.74 -10.37
N TYR A 419 -18.80 -3.53 -10.24
CA TYR A 419 -18.27 -2.99 -8.99
C TYR A 419 -19.36 -2.86 -7.91
N HIS A 420 -20.53 -2.31 -8.24
CA HIS A 420 -21.62 -2.19 -7.28
C HIS A 420 -22.21 -3.55 -6.91
N VAL A 421 -22.38 -4.46 -7.86
CA VAL A 421 -22.86 -5.81 -7.56
C VAL A 421 -21.87 -6.54 -6.66
N SER A 422 -20.58 -6.47 -6.96
CA SER A 422 -19.56 -7.18 -6.18
C SER A 422 -19.50 -6.74 -4.71
N ASN A 423 -19.66 -5.44 -4.44
CA ASN A 423 -19.64 -4.87 -3.09
C ASN A 423 -21.00 -4.88 -2.38
N GLY A 424 -22.09 -5.13 -3.12
CA GLY A 424 -23.47 -5.05 -2.62
C GLY A 424 -24.21 -6.39 -2.61
N THR A 425 -23.49 -7.49 -2.81
CA THR A 425 -24.06 -8.85 -2.78
C THR A 425 -23.17 -9.77 -1.96
N PRO A 426 -23.76 -10.78 -1.29
CA PRO A 426 -22.99 -11.69 -0.45
C PRO A 426 -22.03 -12.54 -1.30
N ARG A 427 -20.87 -12.91 -0.73
CA ARG A 427 -19.92 -13.83 -1.37
C ARG A 427 -20.42 -15.29 -1.40
N SER A 428 -21.40 -15.64 -0.55
CA SER A 428 -21.98 -16.99 -0.52
C SER A 428 -22.98 -17.21 -1.66
N ASN A 429 -22.80 -18.31 -2.41
CA ASN A 429 -23.66 -18.66 -3.55
C ASN A 429 -25.11 -18.97 -3.12
N ASP A 430 -25.30 -19.64 -1.98
CA ASP A 430 -26.63 -19.95 -1.43
C ASP A 430 -27.45 -18.67 -1.21
N GLN A 431 -26.77 -17.61 -0.77
CA GLN A 431 -27.40 -16.30 -0.56
C GLN A 431 -27.53 -15.51 -1.88
N TRP A 432 -26.58 -15.65 -2.81
CA TRP A 432 -26.62 -15.00 -4.13
C TRP A 432 -27.87 -15.39 -4.93
N SER A 433 -28.21 -16.68 -4.97
CA SER A 433 -29.36 -17.19 -5.74
C SER A 433 -30.70 -16.58 -5.31
N GLN A 434 -30.78 -16.06 -4.07
CA GLN A 434 -31.95 -15.41 -3.49
C GLN A 434 -32.00 -13.90 -3.77
N THR A 435 -30.97 -13.32 -4.39
CA THR A 435 -30.89 -11.90 -4.68
C THR A 435 -31.65 -11.53 -5.97
N GLU A 436 -32.23 -10.32 -6.00
CA GLU A 436 -32.83 -9.76 -7.22
C GLU A 436 -31.76 -9.58 -8.33
N HIS A 437 -30.49 -9.35 -7.99
CA HIS A 437 -29.39 -9.23 -8.95
C HIS A 437 -29.17 -10.52 -9.75
N GLY A 438 -29.13 -11.66 -9.06
CA GLY A 438 -28.98 -12.97 -9.70
C GLY A 438 -30.11 -13.24 -10.69
N SER A 439 -31.35 -12.96 -10.29
CA SER A 439 -32.52 -13.10 -11.16
C SER A 439 -32.44 -12.20 -12.40
N ILE A 440 -32.09 -10.91 -12.25
CA ILE A 440 -31.96 -10.00 -13.39
C ILE A 440 -30.86 -10.46 -14.34
N LEU A 441 -29.68 -10.84 -13.83
CA LEU A 441 -28.55 -11.28 -14.66
C LEU A 441 -28.87 -12.52 -15.50
N GLN A 442 -29.68 -13.44 -14.97
CA GLN A 442 -30.18 -14.61 -15.72
C GLN A 442 -31.13 -14.22 -16.87
N THR A 443 -31.83 -13.08 -16.78
CA THR A 443 -32.75 -12.61 -17.83
C THR A 443 -32.06 -11.83 -18.96
N ILE A 444 -30.81 -11.41 -18.79
CA ILE A 444 -30.09 -10.62 -19.80
C ILE A 444 -29.75 -11.51 -20.99
N SER A 445 -30.31 -11.20 -22.17
CA SER A 445 -30.01 -11.93 -23.41
C SER A 445 -28.54 -11.81 -23.83
N VAL A 446 -28.02 -12.84 -24.51
CA VAL A 446 -26.64 -12.87 -25.02
C VAL A 446 -26.31 -11.63 -25.88
N GLY A 447 -27.28 -11.13 -26.66
CA GLY A 447 -27.10 -9.92 -27.47
C GLY A 447 -26.85 -8.66 -26.63
N ILE A 448 -27.55 -8.50 -25.50
CA ILE A 448 -27.33 -7.37 -24.58
C ILE A 448 -25.98 -7.53 -23.86
N GLN A 449 -25.59 -8.76 -23.50
CA GLN A 449 -24.29 -9.02 -22.86
C GLN A 449 -23.12 -8.62 -23.78
N GLN A 450 -23.19 -8.98 -25.06
CA GLN A 450 -22.19 -8.59 -26.07
C GLN A 450 -22.17 -7.08 -26.28
N GLN A 451 -23.34 -6.46 -26.41
CA GLN A 451 -23.44 -5.01 -26.56
C GLN A 451 -22.84 -4.28 -25.35
N TRP A 452 -23.13 -4.75 -24.13
CA TRP A 452 -22.52 -4.21 -22.92
C TRP A 452 -21.00 -4.31 -22.96
N ALA A 453 -20.42 -5.46 -23.31
CA ALA A 453 -18.98 -5.65 -23.36
C ALA A 453 -18.29 -4.67 -24.33
N ILE A 454 -18.90 -4.44 -25.50
CA ILE A 454 -18.41 -3.48 -26.49
C ILE A 454 -18.45 -2.06 -25.91
N LEU A 455 -19.60 -1.63 -25.38
CA LEU A 455 -19.79 -0.30 -24.80
C LEU A 455 -18.87 -0.07 -23.59
N PHE A 456 -18.64 -1.10 -22.78
CA PHE A 456 -17.72 -1.06 -21.66
C PHE A 456 -16.29 -0.83 -22.14
N CYS A 457 -15.81 -1.57 -23.13
CA CYS A 457 -14.47 -1.33 -23.70
C CYS A 457 -14.32 0.08 -24.30
N GLN A 458 -15.31 0.54 -25.07
CA GLN A 458 -15.32 1.91 -25.61
C GLN A 458 -15.28 2.97 -24.51
N SER A 459 -15.90 2.70 -23.35
CA SER A 459 -15.88 3.63 -22.21
C SER A 459 -14.52 3.73 -21.52
N LEU A 460 -13.66 2.71 -21.67
CA LEU A 460 -12.32 2.67 -21.08
C LEU A 460 -11.23 3.15 -22.04
N ALA A 461 -11.33 2.81 -23.33
CA ALA A 461 -10.39 3.21 -24.37
C ALA A 461 -11.14 3.49 -25.69
N PRO A 462 -11.40 4.77 -26.04
CA PRO A 462 -12.16 5.15 -27.24
C PRO A 462 -11.50 4.79 -28.58
N SER A 463 -10.20 4.44 -28.56
CA SER A 463 -9.38 4.17 -29.76
C SER A 463 -9.26 2.69 -30.13
N ASP A 464 -9.86 1.78 -29.36
CA ASP A 464 -9.69 0.34 -29.54
C ASP A 464 -10.60 -0.24 -30.65
N ASP A 465 -10.02 -1.10 -31.49
CA ASP A 465 -10.66 -1.69 -32.67
C ASP A 465 -11.80 -2.66 -32.29
N GLU A 466 -13.01 -2.43 -32.82
CA GLU A 466 -14.25 -3.17 -32.54
C GLU A 466 -14.15 -4.67 -32.91
N ARG A 467 -13.20 -5.02 -33.77
CA ARG A 467 -13.08 -6.33 -34.43
C ARG A 467 -12.69 -7.48 -33.49
N LEU A 468 -12.17 -7.19 -32.30
CA LEU A 468 -11.68 -8.20 -31.34
C LEU A 468 -12.80 -8.97 -30.60
N TRP A 469 -14.03 -8.46 -30.60
CA TRP A 469 -15.19 -9.14 -30.00
C TRP A 469 -15.99 -9.99 -31.00
N GLY A 470 -15.58 -9.98 -32.28
CA GLY A 470 -16.16 -10.79 -33.36
C GLY A 470 -15.70 -12.25 -33.31
N GLY A 471 -16.16 -13.01 -32.32
CA GLY A 471 -15.87 -14.43 -32.17
C GLY A 471 -17.01 -15.19 -31.50
N THR A 472 -17.90 -15.74 -32.32
CA THR A 472 -18.85 -16.86 -32.08
C THR A 472 -19.43 -17.01 -30.66
N GLY A 473 -20.58 -16.36 -30.42
CA GLY A 473 -21.85 -17.02 -30.09
C GLY A 473 -22.05 -17.93 -28.86
N GLU A 474 -21.03 -18.43 -28.15
CA GLU A 474 -21.22 -19.55 -27.21
C GLU A 474 -20.95 -19.27 -25.72
N GLY A 475 -20.77 -18.01 -25.31
CA GLY A 475 -20.50 -17.67 -23.90
C GLY A 475 -21.62 -16.87 -23.24
N GLY A 476 -22.17 -17.35 -22.13
CA GLY A 476 -23.02 -16.55 -21.23
C GLY A 476 -22.25 -15.43 -20.51
N ILE A 477 -22.93 -14.69 -19.63
CA ILE A 477 -22.38 -13.49 -18.96
C ILE A 477 -21.07 -13.76 -18.22
N VAL A 478 -20.91 -14.95 -17.63
CA VAL A 478 -19.68 -15.41 -16.95
C VAL A 478 -18.48 -15.40 -17.89
N SER A 479 -18.62 -15.97 -19.10
CA SER A 479 -17.56 -15.99 -20.12
C SER A 479 -17.18 -14.57 -20.56
N THR A 480 -18.18 -13.69 -20.68
CA THR A 480 -17.97 -12.28 -21.04
C THR A 480 -17.19 -11.53 -19.95
N LEU A 481 -17.59 -11.67 -18.69
CA LEU A 481 -16.90 -11.08 -17.53
C LEU A 481 -15.44 -11.56 -17.43
N ARG A 482 -15.19 -12.86 -17.63
CA ARG A 482 -13.83 -13.42 -17.64
C ARG A 482 -12.97 -12.92 -18.80
N LYS A 483 -13.55 -12.78 -20.00
CA LYS A 483 -12.84 -12.20 -21.16
C LYS A 483 -12.48 -10.74 -20.91
N LEU A 484 -13.40 -9.97 -20.32
CA LEU A 484 -13.15 -8.58 -19.95
C LEU A 484 -12.06 -8.46 -18.90
N ALA A 485 -12.13 -9.25 -17.83
CA ALA A 485 -11.10 -9.23 -16.77
C ALA A 485 -9.70 -9.50 -17.33
N ARG A 486 -9.54 -10.49 -18.23
CA ARG A 486 -8.26 -10.76 -18.92
C ARG A 486 -7.78 -9.63 -19.83
N ARG A 487 -8.69 -8.81 -20.37
CA ARG A 487 -8.32 -7.65 -21.18
C ARG A 487 -7.84 -6.49 -20.29
N LEU A 488 -8.50 -6.29 -19.15
CA LEU A 488 -8.14 -5.22 -18.20
C LEU A 488 -6.75 -5.42 -17.61
N ASP A 489 -6.33 -6.68 -17.44
CA ASP A 489 -4.98 -7.07 -17.02
C ASP A 489 -3.86 -6.37 -17.82
N GLY A 490 -4.02 -6.26 -19.15
CA GLY A 490 -3.03 -5.63 -20.03
C GLY A 490 -2.98 -4.09 -20.00
N SER A 491 -3.87 -3.42 -19.26
CA SER A 491 -4.05 -1.96 -19.36
C SER A 491 -3.30 -1.11 -18.32
N GLY A 492 -2.57 -1.75 -17.40
CA GLY A 492 -1.89 -1.07 -16.29
C GLY A 492 -2.82 -0.84 -15.08
N GLY A 493 -2.25 -0.87 -13.87
CA GLY A 493 -2.93 -1.06 -12.58
C GLY A 493 -4.07 -0.11 -12.17
N ASP A 494 -4.52 0.82 -13.02
CA ASP A 494 -5.59 1.77 -12.72
C ASP A 494 -7.01 1.13 -12.86
N GLN A 495 -7.14 -0.10 -13.38
CA GLN A 495 -8.44 -0.78 -13.61
C GLN A 495 -8.63 -2.09 -12.81
N TRP A 496 -7.71 -2.40 -11.90
CA TRP A 496 -7.72 -3.63 -11.09
C TRP A 496 -9.03 -3.84 -10.32
N ALA A 497 -9.58 -2.78 -9.71
CA ALA A 497 -10.82 -2.90 -8.93
C ALA A 497 -12.01 -3.39 -9.78
N ILE A 498 -12.05 -3.01 -11.07
CA ILE A 498 -13.08 -3.46 -12.00
C ILE A 498 -12.80 -4.89 -12.46
N GLN A 499 -11.53 -5.25 -12.67
CA GLN A 499 -11.11 -6.61 -13.01
C GLN A 499 -11.55 -7.61 -11.92
N VAL A 500 -11.22 -7.31 -10.66
CA VAL A 500 -11.65 -8.10 -9.50
C VAL A 500 -13.16 -8.13 -9.41
N ALA A 501 -13.84 -7.00 -9.55
CA ALA A 501 -15.30 -6.96 -9.51
C ALA A 501 -15.96 -7.84 -10.59
N CYS A 502 -15.40 -7.87 -11.81
CA CYS A 502 -15.91 -8.73 -12.88
C CYS A 502 -15.75 -10.22 -12.52
N LEU A 503 -14.60 -10.62 -11.98
CA LEU A 503 -14.31 -12.00 -11.60
C LEU A 503 -15.11 -12.44 -10.37
N GLU A 504 -15.23 -11.57 -9.37
CA GLU A 504 -16.06 -11.76 -8.18
C GLU A 504 -17.55 -11.93 -8.54
N VAL A 505 -18.06 -11.17 -9.52
CA VAL A 505 -19.43 -11.39 -10.02
C VAL A 505 -19.51 -12.70 -10.81
N ALA A 506 -18.50 -13.04 -11.61
CA ALA A 506 -18.48 -14.27 -12.39
C ALA A 506 -18.56 -15.52 -11.50
N VAL A 507 -17.77 -15.59 -10.42
CA VAL A 507 -17.79 -16.72 -9.46
C VAL A 507 -19.07 -16.77 -8.63
N ARG A 508 -19.76 -15.65 -8.43
CA ARG A 508 -21.09 -15.65 -7.78
C ARG A 508 -22.18 -16.21 -8.70
N ILE A 509 -22.12 -15.88 -9.99
CA ILE A 509 -23.10 -16.39 -10.98
C ILE A 509 -22.91 -17.88 -11.21
N ASP A 510 -21.67 -18.34 -11.30
CA ASP A 510 -21.31 -19.74 -11.47
C ASP A 510 -20.15 -20.11 -10.53
N ASP A 511 -20.50 -20.49 -9.30
CA ASP A 511 -19.55 -20.97 -8.29
C ASP A 511 -18.88 -22.29 -8.70
N GLY A 512 -19.41 -22.98 -9.71
CA GLY A 512 -18.83 -24.18 -10.29
C GLY A 512 -17.72 -23.90 -11.32
N ASP A 513 -17.52 -22.65 -11.76
CA ASP A 513 -16.49 -22.30 -12.74
C ASP A 513 -15.11 -22.21 -12.07
N ALA A 514 -14.42 -23.34 -12.00
CA ALA A 514 -13.05 -23.43 -11.48
C ALA A 514 -12.05 -22.50 -12.21
N GLN A 515 -12.31 -22.18 -13.48
CA GLN A 515 -11.48 -21.26 -14.25
C GLN A 515 -11.69 -19.81 -13.82
N ALA A 516 -12.92 -19.42 -13.48
CA ALA A 516 -13.23 -18.11 -12.89
C ALA A 516 -12.51 -17.92 -11.55
N TRP A 517 -12.60 -18.91 -10.67
CA TRP A 517 -11.89 -18.93 -9.39
C TRP A 517 -10.37 -18.85 -9.55
N SER A 518 -9.82 -19.58 -10.52
CA SER A 518 -8.39 -19.50 -10.83
C SER A 518 -7.97 -18.12 -11.32
N GLN A 519 -8.75 -17.50 -12.23
CA GLN A 519 -8.47 -16.14 -12.73
C GLN A 519 -8.55 -15.10 -11.60
N LEU A 520 -9.51 -15.24 -10.69
CA LEU A 520 -9.63 -14.38 -9.51
C LEU A 520 -8.39 -14.52 -8.61
N GLY A 521 -7.93 -15.75 -8.36
CA GLY A 521 -6.71 -16.02 -7.60
C GLY A 521 -5.47 -15.39 -8.22
N TRP A 522 -5.31 -15.48 -9.55
CA TRP A 522 -4.20 -14.82 -10.26
C TRP A 522 -4.23 -13.30 -10.13
N CYS A 523 -5.42 -12.69 -10.28
CA CYS A 523 -5.60 -11.24 -10.15
C CYS A 523 -5.22 -10.74 -8.74
N TYR A 524 -5.56 -11.50 -7.69
CA TYR A 524 -5.13 -11.21 -6.33
C TYR A 524 -3.61 -11.42 -6.15
N CYS A 525 -3.02 -12.47 -6.72
CA CYS A 525 -1.56 -12.70 -6.68
C CYS A 525 -0.77 -11.59 -7.35
N GLU A 526 -1.17 -11.14 -8.54
CA GLU A 526 -0.52 -10.04 -9.26
C GLU A 526 -0.56 -8.75 -8.45
N ARG A 527 -1.70 -8.48 -7.80
CA ARG A 527 -1.81 -7.35 -6.88
C ARG A 527 -0.89 -7.52 -5.69
N GLY A 528 -0.86 -8.72 -5.10
CA GLY A 528 0.08 -9.09 -4.03
C GLY A 528 1.53 -8.86 -4.41
N ASP A 529 1.95 -9.27 -5.62
CA ASP A 529 3.30 -9.10 -6.14
C ASP A 529 3.64 -7.62 -6.40
N SER A 530 2.70 -6.85 -6.94
CA SER A 530 2.89 -5.40 -7.22
C SER A 530 2.97 -4.54 -5.97
N MET A 531 2.18 -4.89 -4.94
CA MET A 531 2.01 -4.13 -3.70
C MET A 531 2.79 -4.69 -2.51
N ASN A 532 3.37 -5.88 -2.64
CA ASN A 532 3.89 -6.66 -1.52
C ASN A 532 2.85 -6.91 -0.41
N SER A 533 1.58 -7.14 -0.78
CA SER A 533 0.45 -7.20 0.17
C SER A 533 0.10 -8.63 0.60
N LEU A 534 0.28 -8.95 1.89
CA LEU A 534 -0.11 -10.24 2.48
C LEU A 534 -1.61 -10.52 2.30
N GLN A 535 -2.46 -9.53 2.53
CA GLN A 535 -3.91 -9.68 2.43
C GLN A 535 -4.35 -10.13 1.03
N MET A 536 -3.70 -9.62 -0.01
CA MET A 536 -4.01 -10.02 -1.38
C MET A 536 -3.59 -11.47 -1.65
N TYR A 537 -2.44 -11.92 -1.14
CA TYR A 537 -2.07 -13.33 -1.24
C TYR A 537 -3.04 -14.24 -0.47
N GLU A 538 -3.55 -13.82 0.68
CA GLU A 538 -4.54 -14.59 1.44
C GLU A 538 -5.86 -14.73 0.68
N GLU A 539 -6.37 -13.66 0.06
CA GLU A 539 -7.55 -13.72 -0.82
C GLU A 539 -7.29 -14.59 -2.07
N ALA A 540 -6.07 -14.57 -2.62
CA ALA A 540 -5.68 -15.47 -3.71
C ALA A 540 -5.70 -16.95 -3.28
N VAL A 541 -5.22 -17.28 -2.07
CA VAL A 541 -5.30 -18.65 -1.52
C VAL A 541 -6.74 -19.10 -1.39
N VAL A 542 -7.65 -18.23 -0.92
CA VAL A 542 -9.08 -18.56 -0.83
C VAL A 542 -9.63 -18.90 -2.22
N ALA A 543 -9.39 -18.06 -3.22
CA ALA A 543 -9.85 -18.29 -4.58
C ALA A 543 -9.28 -19.57 -5.21
N PHE A 544 -7.97 -19.84 -5.07
CA PHE A 544 -7.36 -21.06 -5.58
C PHE A 544 -7.82 -22.32 -4.84
N ARG A 545 -8.09 -22.26 -3.54
CA ARG A 545 -8.69 -23.37 -2.80
C ARG A 545 -10.10 -23.69 -3.29
N HIS A 546 -10.90 -22.68 -3.63
CA HIS A 546 -12.20 -22.91 -4.27
C HIS A 546 -12.03 -23.61 -5.63
N ALA A 547 -11.15 -23.11 -6.51
CA ALA A 547 -10.85 -23.76 -7.79
C ALA A 547 -10.41 -25.23 -7.63
N LEU A 548 -9.53 -25.49 -6.65
CA LEU A 548 -9.05 -26.84 -6.34
C LEU A 548 -10.19 -27.78 -5.90
N ARG A 549 -11.13 -27.31 -5.06
CA ARG A 549 -12.26 -28.15 -4.62
C ARG A 549 -13.19 -28.57 -5.77
N LEU A 550 -13.29 -27.75 -6.81
CA LEU A 550 -14.13 -28.02 -7.98
C LEU A 550 -13.48 -28.97 -8.99
N GLN A 551 -12.20 -29.29 -8.79
CA GLN A 551 -11.43 -30.14 -9.67
C GLN A 551 -10.99 -31.39 -8.89
N PRO A 552 -11.70 -32.53 -9.01
CA PRO A 552 -11.29 -33.79 -8.39
C PRO A 552 -9.92 -34.26 -8.91
N ASP A 553 -9.28 -35.23 -8.23
CA ASP A 553 -7.95 -35.75 -8.60
C ASP A 553 -7.85 -36.25 -10.05
N SER A 554 -8.96 -36.70 -10.64
CA SER A 554 -9.03 -37.15 -12.03
C SER A 554 -9.10 -36.01 -13.06
N HIS A 555 -9.26 -34.76 -12.61
CA HIS A 555 -9.39 -33.60 -13.47
C HIS A 555 -8.02 -33.18 -14.05
N PRO A 556 -7.90 -32.90 -15.36
CA PRO A 556 -6.62 -32.53 -15.99
C PRO A 556 -5.90 -31.35 -15.32
N ASP A 557 -6.67 -30.36 -14.85
CA ASP A 557 -6.12 -29.16 -14.21
C ASP A 557 -5.90 -29.29 -12.69
N HIS A 558 -6.22 -30.43 -12.06
CA HIS A 558 -6.09 -30.59 -10.60
C HIS A 558 -4.65 -30.32 -10.12
N ALA A 559 -3.67 -30.87 -10.84
CA ALA A 559 -2.25 -30.62 -10.55
C ALA A 559 -1.88 -29.13 -10.64
N GLN A 560 -2.47 -28.41 -11.60
CA GLN A 560 -2.27 -26.98 -11.75
C GLN A 560 -2.91 -26.18 -10.61
N SER A 561 -4.09 -26.58 -10.13
CA SER A 561 -4.74 -25.92 -8.99
C SER A 561 -4.00 -26.15 -7.68
N LEU A 562 -3.48 -27.37 -7.44
CA LEU A 562 -2.60 -27.64 -6.31
C LEU A 562 -1.36 -26.74 -6.34
N GLU A 563 -0.74 -26.62 -7.51
CA GLU A 563 0.42 -25.75 -7.68
C GLU A 563 0.10 -24.27 -7.44
N ASN A 564 -1.06 -23.78 -7.89
CA ASN A 564 -1.46 -22.40 -7.65
C ASN A 564 -1.60 -22.10 -6.15
N VAL A 565 -2.23 -23.02 -5.41
CA VAL A 565 -2.31 -22.96 -3.94
C VAL A 565 -0.90 -22.99 -3.34
N GLY A 566 -0.07 -23.95 -3.74
CA GLY A 566 1.28 -24.14 -3.20
C GLY A 566 2.20 -22.93 -3.41
N ARG A 567 2.21 -22.35 -4.61
CA ARG A 567 2.98 -21.14 -4.93
C ARG A 567 2.51 -19.92 -4.14
N THR A 568 1.20 -19.76 -3.98
CA THR A 568 0.64 -18.60 -3.27
C THR A 568 0.93 -18.71 -1.77
N LEU A 569 0.82 -19.90 -1.18
CA LEU A 569 1.20 -20.15 0.21
C LEU A 569 2.69 -19.90 0.48
N TRP A 570 3.56 -20.24 -0.47
CA TRP A 570 4.99 -19.86 -0.39
C TRP A 570 5.17 -18.34 -0.38
N SER A 571 4.38 -17.61 -1.18
CA SER A 571 4.40 -16.15 -1.21
C SER A 571 3.91 -15.55 0.12
N CYS A 572 2.85 -16.11 0.73
CA CYS A 572 2.41 -15.74 2.08
C CYS A 572 3.53 -15.97 3.11
N TYR A 573 4.17 -17.14 3.10
CA TYR A 573 5.28 -17.48 4.00
C TYR A 573 6.41 -16.45 3.91
N ARG A 574 6.78 -16.02 2.70
CA ARG A 574 7.83 -15.02 2.53
C ARG A 574 7.51 -13.67 3.16
N GLN A 575 6.22 -13.34 3.34
CA GLN A 575 5.79 -12.09 3.99
C GLN A 575 5.66 -12.22 5.51
N ASN A 576 5.09 -13.33 6.00
CA ASN A 576 4.71 -13.47 7.41
C ASN A 576 5.54 -14.49 8.21
N GLY A 577 6.38 -15.29 7.55
CA GLY A 577 7.18 -16.34 8.18
C GLY A 577 6.39 -17.55 8.69
N ASN A 578 5.11 -17.69 8.33
CA ASN A 578 4.22 -18.74 8.84
C ASN A 578 4.61 -20.13 8.32
N ARG A 579 5.18 -20.96 9.20
CA ARG A 579 5.65 -22.32 8.88
C ARG A 579 4.55 -23.28 8.44
N ASP A 580 3.30 -23.05 8.85
CA ASP A 580 2.17 -23.88 8.42
C ASP A 580 1.90 -23.67 6.94
N SER A 581 1.92 -22.42 6.47
CA SER A 581 1.81 -22.09 5.04
C SER A 581 2.94 -22.70 4.22
N LEU A 582 4.17 -22.70 4.75
CA LEU A 582 5.30 -23.34 4.07
C LEU A 582 5.14 -24.86 3.99
N SER A 583 4.69 -25.50 5.07
CA SER A 583 4.48 -26.95 5.12
C SER A 583 3.37 -27.40 4.15
N GLU A 584 2.28 -26.64 4.10
CA GLU A 584 1.19 -26.86 3.14
C GLU A 584 1.65 -26.60 1.70
N SER A 585 2.47 -25.58 1.44
CA SER A 585 3.06 -25.32 0.13
C SER A 585 3.88 -26.52 -0.40
N ILE A 586 4.71 -27.11 0.46
CA ILE A 586 5.50 -28.32 0.13
C ILE A 586 4.58 -29.49 -0.18
N TRP A 587 3.54 -29.69 0.63
CA TRP A 587 2.55 -30.76 0.42
C TRP A 587 1.83 -30.61 -0.93
N CYS A 588 1.28 -29.43 -1.22
CA CYS A 588 0.60 -29.15 -2.49
C CYS A 588 1.51 -29.37 -3.70
N SER A 589 2.76 -28.88 -3.64
CA SER A 589 3.71 -28.99 -4.75
C SER A 589 4.12 -30.46 -4.99
N ARG A 590 4.28 -31.26 -3.92
CA ARG A 590 4.54 -32.71 -4.04
C ARG A 590 3.37 -33.44 -4.68
N MET A 591 2.14 -33.15 -4.25
CA MET A 591 0.93 -33.75 -4.83
C MET A 591 0.74 -33.36 -6.31
N ALA A 592 1.00 -32.10 -6.67
CA ALA A 592 0.98 -31.66 -8.06
C ALA A 592 1.98 -32.46 -8.91
N LEU A 593 3.20 -32.70 -8.40
CA LEU A 593 4.22 -33.49 -9.10
C LEU A 593 3.88 -34.98 -9.23
N THR A 594 3.16 -35.59 -8.26
CA THR A 594 2.70 -36.98 -8.37
C THR A 594 1.66 -37.16 -9.48
N LEU A 595 0.87 -36.12 -9.74
CA LEU A 595 -0.20 -36.14 -10.75
C LEU A 595 0.28 -35.68 -12.13
N THR A 596 1.53 -35.20 -12.24
CA THR A 596 2.06 -34.59 -13.46
C THR A 596 3.10 -35.49 -14.11
N PRO A 597 2.84 -36.08 -15.29
CA PRO A 597 3.81 -36.92 -16.00
C PRO A 597 5.13 -36.17 -16.30
N THR A 598 6.22 -36.92 -16.44
CA THR A 598 7.56 -36.35 -16.72
C THR A 598 7.64 -35.54 -18.01
N THR A 599 6.78 -35.83 -18.98
CA THR A 599 6.69 -35.13 -20.28
C THR A 599 5.84 -33.86 -20.24
N HIS A 600 5.21 -33.54 -19.11
CA HIS A 600 4.29 -32.42 -19.03
C HIS A 600 5.03 -31.07 -19.03
N PRO A 601 4.62 -30.09 -19.86
CA PRO A 601 5.35 -28.82 -20.03
C PRO A 601 5.41 -27.98 -18.75
N ALA A 602 4.41 -28.08 -17.87
CA ALA A 602 4.41 -27.33 -16.60
C ALA A 602 5.26 -27.97 -15.49
N ARG A 603 5.77 -29.21 -15.68
CA ARG A 603 6.48 -29.95 -14.63
C ARG A 603 7.73 -29.22 -14.13
N ALA A 604 8.50 -28.62 -15.03
CA ALA A 604 9.68 -27.83 -14.67
C ALA A 604 9.35 -26.69 -13.68
N ARG A 605 8.17 -26.07 -13.84
CA ARG A 605 7.71 -25.01 -12.92
C ARG A 605 7.32 -25.58 -11.55
N PHE A 606 6.63 -26.72 -11.52
CA PHE A 606 6.22 -27.36 -10.25
C PHE A 606 7.45 -27.82 -9.44
N LEU A 607 8.45 -28.40 -10.12
CA LEU A 607 9.73 -28.77 -9.53
C LEU A 607 10.43 -27.56 -8.90
N ASN A 608 10.43 -26.42 -9.61
CA ASN A 608 11.01 -25.18 -9.10
C ASN A 608 10.28 -24.66 -7.85
N THR A 609 8.94 -24.65 -7.84
CA THR A 609 8.17 -24.21 -6.66
C THR A 609 8.46 -25.10 -5.45
N LEU A 610 8.46 -26.42 -5.62
CA LEU A 610 8.82 -27.35 -4.53
C LEU A 610 10.25 -27.10 -4.03
N ALA A 611 11.22 -26.95 -4.93
CA ALA A 611 12.61 -26.72 -4.58
C ALA A 611 12.80 -25.38 -3.83
N LEU A 612 12.08 -24.32 -4.21
CA LEU A 612 12.07 -23.04 -3.48
C LEU A 612 11.49 -23.20 -2.07
N SER A 613 10.36 -23.88 -1.91
CA SER A 613 9.78 -24.12 -0.58
C SER A 613 10.68 -24.99 0.31
N LEU A 614 11.35 -26.00 -0.26
CA LEU A 614 12.31 -26.84 0.47
C LEU A 614 13.57 -26.07 0.85
N THR A 615 14.04 -25.16 -0.01
CA THR A 615 15.17 -24.26 0.29
C THR A 615 14.86 -23.42 1.54
N GLU A 616 13.69 -22.78 1.59
CA GLU A 616 13.25 -21.98 2.74
C GLU A 616 13.15 -22.81 4.03
N LEU A 617 12.60 -24.03 3.93
CA LEU A 617 12.53 -24.95 5.08
C LEU A 617 13.93 -25.30 5.60
N ASN A 618 14.89 -25.47 4.70
CA ASN A 618 16.21 -25.99 5.04
C ASN A 618 17.20 -24.93 5.52
N ILE A 619 17.01 -23.66 5.19
CA ILE A 619 17.78 -22.52 5.76
C ILE A 619 17.78 -22.56 7.30
N HIS A 620 16.72 -23.09 7.92
CA HIS A 620 16.59 -23.17 9.37
C HIS A 620 17.00 -24.51 10.00
N ASN A 621 17.11 -25.58 9.22
CA ASN A 621 17.31 -26.95 9.72
C ASN A 621 18.61 -27.62 9.23
N ALA A 622 19.29 -27.08 8.22
CA ALA A 622 20.57 -27.55 7.68
C ALA A 622 20.63 -29.08 7.42
N SER A 623 19.57 -29.66 6.85
CA SER A 623 19.51 -31.09 6.50
C SER A 623 20.18 -31.35 5.15
N LEU A 624 21.26 -32.13 5.16
CA LEU A 624 21.94 -32.59 3.93
C LEU A 624 21.00 -33.34 2.98
N ARG A 625 20.07 -34.14 3.52
CA ARG A 625 19.09 -34.87 2.70
C ARG A 625 18.19 -33.92 1.92
N THR A 626 17.76 -32.83 2.55
CA THR A 626 16.88 -31.84 1.92
C THR A 626 17.61 -31.04 0.84
N TRP A 627 18.90 -30.71 1.05
CA TRP A 627 19.70 -30.06 0.00
C TRP A 627 19.90 -30.94 -1.23
N ASN A 628 20.19 -32.24 -1.03
CA ASN A 628 20.26 -33.20 -2.13
C ASN A 628 18.94 -33.31 -2.91
N GLU A 629 17.79 -33.27 -2.20
CA GLU A 629 16.47 -33.23 -2.85
C GLU A 629 16.30 -31.94 -3.67
N VAL A 630 16.59 -30.76 -3.12
CA VAL A 630 16.53 -29.46 -3.82
C VAL A 630 17.38 -29.46 -5.10
N ILE A 631 18.62 -29.93 -5.02
CA ILE A 631 19.55 -30.02 -6.16
C ILE A 631 19.00 -30.96 -7.24
N SER A 632 18.49 -32.14 -6.84
CA SER A 632 17.87 -33.11 -7.75
C SER A 632 16.68 -32.51 -8.50
N LEU A 633 15.79 -31.81 -7.77
CA LEU A 633 14.61 -31.16 -8.36
C LEU A 633 14.99 -30.06 -9.36
N HIS A 634 15.98 -29.22 -9.04
CA HIS A 634 16.44 -28.18 -9.96
C HIS A 634 17.15 -28.75 -11.20
N ARG A 635 17.93 -29.83 -11.06
CA ARG A 635 18.54 -30.54 -12.20
C ARG A 635 17.49 -31.13 -13.12
N GLU A 636 16.46 -31.77 -12.57
CA GLU A 636 15.33 -32.29 -13.36
C GLU A 636 14.59 -31.14 -14.08
N ALA A 637 14.31 -30.03 -13.38
CA ALA A 637 13.63 -28.88 -13.97
C ALA A 637 14.41 -28.28 -15.15
N LEU A 638 15.75 -28.19 -15.05
CA LEU A 638 16.62 -27.72 -16.13
C LEU A 638 16.64 -28.67 -17.33
N ALA A 639 16.68 -29.99 -17.09
CA ALA A 639 16.70 -31.00 -18.15
C ALA A 639 15.41 -31.00 -19.00
N LEU A 640 14.30 -30.50 -18.44
CA LEU A 640 13.00 -30.41 -19.13
C LEU A 640 12.84 -29.13 -19.98
N LEU A 641 13.76 -28.16 -19.90
CA LEU A 641 13.68 -26.95 -20.71
C LEU A 641 14.20 -27.20 -22.14
N PRO A 642 13.52 -26.68 -23.19
CA PRO A 642 13.96 -26.86 -24.56
C PRO A 642 15.28 -26.13 -24.83
N ALA A 643 16.24 -26.87 -25.42
CA ALA A 643 17.51 -26.33 -25.91
C ALA A 643 17.32 -25.55 -27.24
N GLY A 644 16.59 -24.44 -27.19
CA GLY A 644 16.33 -23.57 -28.34
C GLY A 644 17.26 -22.36 -28.42
N PRO A 645 17.42 -21.72 -29.60
CA PRO A 645 18.32 -20.58 -29.82
C PRO A 645 17.91 -19.29 -29.07
N VAL A 646 16.67 -19.24 -28.55
CA VAL A 646 16.21 -18.19 -27.63
C VAL A 646 16.14 -18.79 -26.24
N SER A 647 17.10 -18.45 -25.37
CA SER A 647 17.11 -18.88 -23.97
C SER A 647 15.76 -18.59 -23.31
N HIS A 648 15.07 -19.63 -22.84
CA HIS A 648 13.80 -19.49 -22.11
C HIS A 648 14.00 -18.55 -20.90
N PRO A 649 13.10 -17.57 -20.62
CA PRO A 649 13.29 -16.60 -19.53
C PRO A 649 13.57 -17.25 -18.16
N ALA A 650 12.94 -18.41 -17.90
CA ALA A 650 13.15 -19.17 -16.67
C ALA A 650 14.51 -19.90 -16.58
N HIS A 651 15.23 -20.08 -17.69
CA HIS A 651 16.49 -20.83 -17.73
C HIS A 651 17.55 -20.17 -16.83
N SER A 652 17.74 -18.85 -16.96
CA SER A 652 18.66 -18.11 -16.09
C SER A 652 18.29 -18.16 -14.60
N ALA A 653 17.00 -18.22 -14.29
CA ALA A 653 16.51 -18.30 -12.91
C ALA A 653 16.77 -19.68 -12.30
N LEU A 654 16.49 -20.75 -13.05
CA LEU A 654 16.75 -22.13 -12.62
C LEU A 654 18.23 -22.41 -12.41
N LEU A 655 19.10 -21.93 -13.31
CA LEU A 655 20.56 -22.04 -13.14
C LEU A 655 21.03 -21.38 -11.84
N ASN A 656 20.54 -20.16 -11.56
CA ASN A 656 20.83 -19.47 -10.30
C ASN A 656 20.32 -20.23 -9.07
N ASN A 657 19.10 -20.78 -9.13
CA ASN A 657 18.53 -21.51 -7.99
C ASN A 657 19.27 -22.83 -7.72
N LEU A 658 19.65 -23.57 -8.77
CA LEU A 658 20.49 -24.77 -8.64
C LEU A 658 21.84 -24.42 -8.01
N ALA A 659 22.49 -23.37 -8.51
CA ALA A 659 23.78 -22.91 -7.99
C ALA A 659 23.69 -22.51 -6.51
N ASN A 660 22.63 -21.81 -6.09
CA ASN A 660 22.39 -21.51 -4.68
C ASN A 660 22.23 -22.79 -3.83
N GLY A 661 21.55 -23.82 -4.34
CA GLY A 661 21.40 -25.11 -3.66
C GLY A 661 22.72 -25.84 -3.49
N LEU A 662 23.58 -25.81 -4.51
CA LEU A 662 24.94 -26.37 -4.46
C LEU A 662 25.86 -25.59 -3.52
N GLN A 663 25.76 -24.26 -3.51
CA GLN A 663 26.45 -23.40 -2.55
C GLN A 663 26.04 -23.75 -1.12
N ALA A 664 24.74 -23.89 -0.84
CA ALA A 664 24.25 -24.26 0.48
C ALA A 664 24.67 -25.69 0.89
N LEU A 665 24.77 -26.62 -0.08
CA LEU A 665 25.33 -27.94 0.17
C LEU A 665 26.80 -27.84 0.61
N HIS A 666 27.62 -27.09 -0.12
CA HIS A 666 29.01 -26.81 0.23
C HIS A 666 29.13 -26.23 1.64
N GLU A 667 28.31 -25.23 1.99
CA GLU A 667 28.30 -24.64 3.34
C GLU A 667 27.96 -25.68 4.43
N CYS A 668 27.20 -26.73 4.09
CA CYS A 668 26.81 -27.78 5.03
C CYS A 668 27.84 -28.91 5.19
N ASN A 669 28.59 -29.28 4.14
CA ASN A 669 29.49 -30.45 4.15
C ASN A 669 30.93 -30.18 3.71
N GLY A 670 31.25 -28.95 3.27
CA GLY A 670 32.56 -28.58 2.73
C GLY A 670 32.87 -29.10 1.33
N ASP A 671 31.88 -29.55 0.55
CA ASP A 671 32.06 -30.09 -0.80
C ASP A 671 32.48 -29.00 -1.79
N VAL A 672 33.77 -28.94 -2.10
CA VAL A 672 34.36 -27.93 -3.01
C VAL A 672 33.97 -28.20 -4.47
N ASP A 673 33.68 -29.43 -4.85
CA ASP A 673 33.24 -29.75 -6.21
C ASP A 673 31.84 -29.20 -6.47
N ALA A 674 30.93 -29.32 -5.50
CA ALA A 674 29.62 -28.66 -5.53
C ALA A 674 29.75 -27.14 -5.66
N LEU A 675 30.69 -26.53 -4.95
CA LEU A 675 30.98 -25.09 -5.06
C LEU A 675 31.49 -24.68 -6.45
N ASN A 676 32.40 -25.47 -7.04
CA ASN A 676 32.90 -25.24 -8.39
C ASN A 676 31.78 -25.36 -9.44
N GLU A 677 30.87 -26.33 -9.28
CA GLU A 677 29.67 -26.45 -10.11
C GLU A 677 28.76 -25.22 -9.96
N ALA A 678 28.52 -24.76 -8.72
CA ALA A 678 27.74 -23.56 -8.45
C ALA A 678 28.31 -22.31 -9.17
N ILE A 679 29.63 -22.11 -9.13
CA ILE A 679 30.30 -21.00 -9.82
C ILE A 679 30.09 -21.10 -11.33
N SER A 680 30.25 -22.29 -11.92
CA SER A 680 30.02 -22.52 -13.36
C SER A 680 28.58 -22.16 -13.76
N LEU A 681 27.60 -22.60 -12.97
CA LEU A 681 26.18 -22.32 -13.20
C LEU A 681 25.84 -20.83 -13.01
N HIS A 682 26.41 -20.16 -12.01
CA HIS A 682 26.25 -18.72 -11.83
C HIS A 682 26.85 -17.91 -12.99
N ARG A 683 27.99 -18.33 -13.54
CA ARG A 683 28.57 -17.73 -14.76
C ARG A 683 27.64 -17.92 -15.96
N ALA A 684 27.09 -19.11 -16.15
CA ALA A 684 26.11 -19.39 -17.20
C ALA A 684 24.84 -18.53 -17.05
N ALA A 685 24.30 -18.41 -15.83
CA ALA A 685 23.14 -17.58 -15.54
C ALA A 685 23.41 -16.09 -15.80
N LEU A 686 24.61 -15.60 -15.48
CA LEU A 686 25.03 -14.22 -15.73
C LEU A 686 25.18 -13.93 -17.23
N ALA A 687 25.70 -14.88 -18.01
CA ALA A 687 25.84 -14.76 -19.47
C ALA A 687 24.48 -14.59 -20.17
N LEU A 688 23.41 -15.19 -19.61
CA LEU A 688 22.04 -15.04 -20.08
C LEU A 688 21.37 -13.71 -19.67
N ARG A 689 22.08 -12.85 -18.94
CA ARG A 689 21.58 -11.55 -18.43
C ARG A 689 22.54 -10.41 -18.83
N PRO A 690 22.66 -10.11 -20.14
CA PRO A 690 23.51 -9.02 -20.62
C PRO A 690 22.97 -7.66 -20.14
N PRO A 691 23.81 -6.62 -19.97
CA PRO A 691 23.33 -5.26 -19.71
C PRO A 691 22.43 -4.76 -20.86
N PRO A 692 21.28 -4.10 -20.60
CA PRO A 692 20.68 -3.74 -19.31
C PRO A 692 19.57 -4.72 -18.87
N HIS A 693 19.92 -5.85 -18.25
CA HIS A 693 18.95 -6.81 -17.69
C HIS A 693 18.65 -6.54 -16.20
N GLN A 694 17.37 -6.43 -15.83
CA GLN A 694 16.91 -6.06 -14.47
C GLN A 694 17.48 -6.95 -13.35
N HIS A 695 17.59 -8.27 -13.58
CA HIS A 695 18.10 -9.23 -12.58
C HIS A 695 19.61 -9.47 -12.65
N ARG A 696 20.36 -8.71 -13.47
CA ARG A 696 21.81 -8.87 -13.60
C ARG A 696 22.53 -8.66 -12.27
N SER A 697 22.15 -7.61 -11.53
CA SER A 697 22.73 -7.30 -10.22
C SER A 697 22.63 -8.44 -9.21
N TRP A 698 21.58 -9.27 -9.32
CA TRP A 698 21.41 -10.44 -8.46
C TRP A 698 22.37 -11.58 -8.85
N SER A 699 22.48 -11.90 -10.15
CA SER A 699 23.45 -12.90 -10.62
C SER A 699 24.88 -12.53 -10.30
N LEU A 700 25.24 -11.25 -10.43
CA LEU A 700 26.58 -10.75 -10.08
C LEU A 700 26.89 -10.98 -8.60
N ASN A 701 25.94 -10.66 -7.70
CA ASN A 701 26.13 -10.86 -6.27
C ASN A 701 26.25 -12.32 -5.87
N ASN A 702 25.45 -13.22 -6.47
CA ASN A 702 25.53 -14.64 -6.14
C ASN A 702 26.84 -15.26 -6.64
N LEU A 703 27.26 -14.93 -7.87
CA LEU A 703 28.56 -15.38 -8.40
C LEU A 703 29.71 -14.90 -7.52
N ALA A 704 29.71 -13.62 -7.15
CA ALA A 704 30.74 -13.04 -6.31
C ALA A 704 30.80 -13.71 -4.93
N TYR A 705 29.65 -14.03 -4.34
CA TYR A 705 29.60 -14.75 -3.07
C TYR A 705 30.20 -16.16 -3.17
N SER A 706 29.86 -16.95 -4.20
CA SER A 706 30.47 -18.27 -4.40
C SER A 706 31.98 -18.20 -4.67
N LEU A 707 32.45 -17.18 -5.39
CA LEU A 707 33.89 -16.94 -5.57
C LEU A 707 34.58 -16.57 -4.26
N GLN A 708 33.92 -15.80 -3.38
CA GLN A 708 34.43 -15.52 -2.04
C GLN A 708 34.55 -16.80 -1.20
N SER A 709 33.55 -17.68 -1.21
CA SER A 709 33.64 -18.99 -0.54
C SER A 709 34.78 -19.84 -1.10
N LEU A 710 35.00 -19.81 -2.42
CA LEU A 710 36.09 -20.56 -3.04
C LEU A 710 37.45 -20.05 -2.56
N HIS A 711 37.61 -18.72 -2.46
CA HIS A 711 38.78 -18.10 -1.85
C HIS A 711 39.01 -18.56 -0.41
N GLU A 712 37.95 -18.69 0.40
CA GLU A 712 38.08 -19.19 1.77
C GLU A 712 38.62 -20.62 1.82
N CYS A 713 38.30 -21.46 0.84
CA CYS A 713 38.82 -22.82 0.71
C CYS A 713 40.27 -22.88 0.21
N ASN A 714 40.61 -22.12 -0.84
CA ASN A 714 41.88 -22.28 -1.57
C ASN A 714 42.90 -21.14 -1.37
N ARG A 715 42.50 -20.05 -0.71
CA ARG A 715 43.28 -18.82 -0.49
C ARG A 715 43.76 -18.11 -1.77
N ASP A 716 43.09 -18.35 -2.90
CA ASP A 716 43.41 -17.74 -4.20
C ASP A 716 42.96 -16.28 -4.25
N ILE A 717 43.92 -15.37 -4.33
CA ILE A 717 43.69 -13.93 -4.31
C ILE A 717 43.05 -13.41 -5.60
N ASP A 718 43.30 -14.05 -6.75
CA ASP A 718 42.76 -13.61 -8.03
C ASP A 718 41.24 -13.85 -8.09
N VAL A 719 40.79 -14.98 -7.54
CA VAL A 719 39.37 -15.30 -7.36
C VAL A 719 38.67 -14.28 -6.45
N LEU A 720 39.32 -13.86 -5.36
CA LEU A 720 38.76 -12.82 -4.47
C LEU A 720 38.68 -11.45 -5.16
N ASN A 721 39.68 -11.10 -5.97
CA ASN A 721 39.66 -9.86 -6.75
C ASN A 721 38.54 -9.87 -7.81
N GLU A 722 38.27 -11.03 -8.44
CA GLU A 722 37.11 -11.22 -9.32
C GLU A 722 35.79 -10.98 -8.55
N ALA A 723 35.63 -11.58 -7.37
CA ALA A 723 34.45 -11.39 -6.51
C ALA A 723 34.22 -9.91 -6.15
N ILE A 724 35.27 -9.19 -5.75
CA ILE A 724 35.20 -7.75 -5.45
C ILE A 724 34.77 -6.95 -6.68
N SER A 725 35.30 -7.25 -7.87
CA SER A 725 34.93 -6.59 -9.12
C SER A 725 33.44 -6.78 -9.44
N LEU A 726 32.95 -8.01 -9.33
CA LEU A 726 31.54 -8.35 -9.57
C LEU A 726 30.60 -7.68 -8.57
N HIS A 727 30.97 -7.63 -7.28
CA HIS A 727 30.22 -6.89 -6.27
C HIS A 727 30.18 -5.37 -6.55
N ARG A 728 31.27 -4.78 -7.06
CA ARG A 728 31.29 -3.37 -7.48
C ARG A 728 30.32 -3.12 -8.64
N GLU A 729 30.30 -4.00 -9.64
CA GLU A 729 29.33 -3.91 -10.75
C GLU A 729 27.89 -4.04 -10.23
N ALA A 730 27.61 -5.00 -9.34
CA ALA A 730 26.30 -5.18 -8.75
C ALA A 730 25.83 -3.95 -7.96
N LEU A 731 26.74 -3.31 -7.22
CA LEU A 731 26.48 -2.08 -6.48
C LEU A 731 26.21 -0.88 -7.42
N ALA A 732 26.94 -0.78 -8.53
CA ALA A 732 26.74 0.26 -9.53
C ALA A 732 25.36 0.17 -10.20
N LEU A 733 24.83 -1.04 -10.39
CA LEU A 733 23.47 -1.28 -10.88
C LEU A 733 22.37 -1.01 -9.83
N ARG A 734 22.74 -0.67 -8.59
CA ARG A 734 21.81 -0.39 -7.47
C ARG A 734 22.11 0.99 -6.88
N PRO A 735 21.90 2.08 -7.65
CA PRO A 735 22.07 3.43 -7.13
C PRO A 735 21.11 3.66 -5.96
N ALA A 736 21.50 4.52 -5.02
CA ALA A 736 20.58 4.98 -3.99
C ALA A 736 19.32 5.54 -4.68
N PRO A 737 18.09 5.18 -4.23
CA PRO A 737 17.75 4.46 -3.00
C PRO A 737 17.20 3.03 -3.23
N HIS A 738 17.85 2.24 -4.07
CA HIS A 738 17.41 0.87 -4.36
C HIS A 738 17.32 -0.05 -3.11
N LEU A 739 16.21 -0.80 -2.93
CA LEU A 739 15.97 -1.69 -1.76
C LEU A 739 17.14 -2.59 -1.40
N HIS A 740 17.68 -3.28 -2.41
CA HIS A 740 18.74 -4.26 -2.22
C HIS A 740 20.15 -3.64 -2.21
N ARG A 741 20.27 -2.31 -2.09
CA ARG A 741 21.57 -1.63 -1.98
C ARG A 741 22.27 -2.02 -0.69
N SER A 742 21.57 -2.05 0.45
CA SER A 742 22.15 -2.42 1.76
C SER A 742 22.79 -3.80 1.73
N THR A 743 22.13 -4.79 1.13
CA THR A 743 22.69 -6.13 0.94
C THR A 743 23.95 -6.10 0.07
N SER A 744 23.97 -5.29 -0.98
CA SER A 744 25.14 -5.19 -1.88
C SER A 744 26.33 -4.53 -1.19
N LEU A 745 26.08 -3.49 -0.38
CA LEU A 745 27.07 -2.81 0.46
C LEU A 745 27.68 -3.76 1.51
N THR A 746 26.84 -4.57 2.16
CA THR A 746 27.30 -5.54 3.15
C THR A 746 28.14 -6.66 2.52
N ASN A 747 27.74 -7.14 1.33
CA ASN A 747 28.47 -8.22 0.65
C ASN A 747 29.85 -7.73 0.14
N ILE A 748 29.92 -6.55 -0.48
CA ILE A 748 31.22 -5.99 -0.89
C ILE A 748 32.11 -5.67 0.32
N ALA A 749 31.53 -5.20 1.43
CA ALA A 749 32.29 -4.98 2.66
C ALA A 749 32.88 -6.30 3.21
N SER A 750 32.13 -7.39 3.18
CA SER A 750 32.62 -8.73 3.55
C SER A 750 33.79 -9.20 2.67
N ALA A 751 33.69 -9.00 1.35
CA ALA A 751 34.77 -9.36 0.43
C ALA A 751 36.04 -8.52 0.70
N LEU A 752 35.90 -7.22 1.00
CA LEU A 752 37.01 -6.34 1.36
C LEU A 752 37.65 -6.69 2.73
N GLN A 753 36.85 -7.17 3.69
CA GLN A 753 37.39 -7.73 4.94
C GLN A 753 38.21 -9.00 4.68
N SER A 754 37.74 -9.87 3.78
CA SER A 754 38.47 -11.08 3.39
C SER A 754 39.80 -10.74 2.72
N LEU A 755 39.84 -9.66 1.93
CA LEU A 755 41.06 -9.14 1.34
C LEU A 755 42.05 -8.69 2.42
N ASN A 756 41.61 -7.86 3.36
CA ASN A 756 42.44 -7.45 4.50
C ASN A 756 42.97 -8.65 5.31
N LYS A 757 42.15 -9.67 5.56
CA LYS A 757 42.59 -10.89 6.27
C LYS A 757 43.66 -11.68 5.51
N HIS A 758 43.68 -11.59 4.17
CA HIS A 758 44.65 -12.30 3.34
C HIS A 758 46.00 -11.57 3.27
N ASN A 759 45.97 -10.25 3.04
CA ASN A 759 47.18 -9.47 2.71
C ASN A 759 47.50 -8.31 3.66
N GLY A 760 46.67 -8.06 4.68
CA GLY A 760 46.84 -6.95 5.62
C GLY A 760 46.45 -5.57 5.06
N ASP A 761 45.69 -5.49 3.98
CA ASP A 761 45.27 -4.23 3.35
C ASP A 761 44.31 -3.42 4.26
N ILE A 762 44.87 -2.47 5.00
CA ILE A 762 44.15 -1.59 5.93
C ILE A 762 43.17 -0.67 5.18
N ASP A 763 43.48 -0.27 3.94
CA ASP A 763 42.61 0.60 3.15
C ASP A 763 41.33 -0.14 2.73
N ALA A 764 41.45 -1.41 2.37
CA ALA A 764 40.30 -2.29 2.11
C ALA A 764 39.40 -2.42 3.35
N LEU A 765 40.00 -2.58 4.54
CA LEU A 765 39.26 -2.67 5.80
C LEU A 765 38.54 -1.35 6.16
N ASN A 766 39.23 -0.22 6.01
CA ASN A 766 38.65 1.11 6.20
C ASN A 766 37.48 1.35 5.24
N LYS A 767 37.60 0.87 3.99
CA LYS A 767 36.51 0.95 3.02
C LYS A 767 35.34 0.05 3.39
N ALA A 768 35.58 -1.16 3.88
CA ALA A 768 34.53 -2.07 4.38
C ALA A 768 33.74 -1.43 5.53
N ILE A 769 34.42 -0.79 6.49
CA ILE A 769 33.81 -0.04 7.60
C ILE A 769 32.92 1.09 7.07
N SER A 770 33.41 1.89 6.11
CA SER A 770 32.62 2.95 5.48
C SER A 770 31.35 2.41 4.80
N LEU A 771 31.43 1.26 4.14
CA LEU A 771 30.31 0.62 3.46
C LEU A 771 29.29 0.04 4.44
N HIS A 772 29.74 -0.54 5.56
CA HIS A 772 28.85 -0.98 6.64
C HIS A 772 28.13 0.18 7.31
N ARG A 773 28.79 1.33 7.52
CA ARG A 773 28.13 2.55 8.01
C ARG A 773 27.04 3.02 7.06
N GLU A 774 27.33 3.07 5.76
CA GLU A 774 26.31 3.39 4.76
C GLU A 774 25.14 2.39 4.81
N ALA A 775 25.43 1.08 4.83
CA ALA A 775 24.41 0.04 4.91
C ALA A 775 23.54 0.15 6.17
N LEU A 776 24.12 0.53 7.31
CA LEU A 776 23.40 0.70 8.58
C LEU A 776 22.43 1.88 8.53
N LEU A 777 22.77 2.95 7.79
CA LEU A 777 21.86 4.08 7.53
C LEU A 777 20.66 3.68 6.67
N LEU A 778 20.80 2.63 5.84
CA LEU A 778 19.71 2.10 5.00
C LEU A 778 18.69 1.28 5.77
N CYS A 779 19.08 0.78 6.94
CA CYS A 779 18.33 -0.21 7.70
C CYS A 779 18.12 0.29 9.14
N PRO A 780 17.28 1.33 9.36
CA PRO A 780 16.94 1.77 10.72
C PRO A 780 16.26 0.64 11.50
N ALA A 781 16.40 0.63 12.83
CA ALA A 781 15.68 -0.34 13.66
C ALA A 781 14.16 -0.11 13.51
N PRO A 782 13.35 -1.16 13.25
CA PRO A 782 13.60 -2.60 13.39
C PRO A 782 13.72 -3.38 12.06
N HIS A 783 14.39 -2.82 11.05
CA HIS A 783 14.58 -3.47 9.74
C HIS A 783 15.17 -4.91 9.85
N THR A 784 14.54 -5.89 9.19
CA THR A 784 14.86 -7.32 9.29
C THR A 784 16.31 -7.67 8.92
N GLY A 785 16.91 -6.92 8.00
CA GLY A 785 18.33 -7.06 7.61
C GLY A 785 19.34 -6.39 8.55
N ARG A 786 18.91 -5.59 9.52
CA ARG A 786 19.79 -4.82 10.43
C ARG A 786 20.69 -5.71 11.30
N PRO A 787 20.22 -6.83 11.89
CA PRO A 787 21.07 -7.71 12.70
C PRO A 787 22.33 -8.20 11.96
N GLN A 788 22.22 -8.58 10.68
CA GLN A 788 23.35 -9.05 9.88
C GLN A 788 24.38 -7.93 9.64
N ILE A 789 23.91 -6.69 9.44
CA ILE A 789 24.78 -5.52 9.26
C ILE A 789 25.52 -5.24 10.56
N LEU A 790 24.84 -5.25 11.71
CA LEU A 790 25.45 -5.05 13.02
C LEU A 790 26.54 -6.10 13.31
N GLU A 791 26.25 -7.37 13.02
CA GLU A 791 27.21 -8.47 13.19
C GLU A 791 28.48 -8.27 12.35
N ASN A 792 28.31 -8.07 11.03
CA ASN A 792 29.44 -7.95 10.11
C ASN A 792 30.24 -6.67 10.35
N PHE A 793 29.55 -5.59 10.76
CA PHE A 793 30.19 -4.32 11.07
C PHE A 793 31.01 -4.40 12.36
N ALA A 794 30.47 -5.00 13.42
CA ALA A 794 31.21 -5.21 14.66
C ALA A 794 32.47 -6.08 14.44
N ASN A 795 32.39 -7.09 13.56
CA ASN A 795 33.54 -7.89 13.18
C ASN A 795 34.60 -7.08 12.41
N ALA A 796 34.18 -6.16 11.53
CA ALA A 796 35.09 -5.24 10.83
C ALA A 796 35.90 -4.39 11.81
N LEU A 797 35.20 -3.82 12.79
CA LEU A 797 35.78 -2.94 13.80
C LEU A 797 36.73 -3.72 14.72
N LEU A 798 36.40 -4.96 15.06
CA LEU A 798 37.31 -5.84 15.80
C LEU A 798 38.61 -6.09 15.02
N SER A 799 38.54 -6.44 13.73
CA SER A 799 39.75 -6.63 12.92
C SER A 799 40.58 -5.35 12.79
N GLN A 800 39.94 -4.17 12.79
CA GLN A 800 40.66 -2.89 12.77
C GLN A 800 41.33 -2.61 14.12
N PHE A 801 40.67 -2.94 15.24
CA PHE A 801 41.26 -2.85 16.56
C PHE A 801 42.48 -3.78 16.71
N GLU A 802 42.41 -5.01 16.22
CA GLU A 802 43.54 -5.96 16.26
C GLU A 802 44.78 -5.47 15.49
N GLN A 803 44.62 -4.56 14.52
CA GLN A 803 45.73 -4.01 13.73
C GLN A 803 46.26 -2.68 14.29
N ASN A 804 45.40 -1.83 14.88
CA ASN A 804 45.72 -0.44 15.24
C ASN A 804 45.54 -0.11 16.72
N GLU A 805 45.04 -1.03 17.55
CA GLU A 805 44.79 -0.90 19.01
C GLU A 805 43.96 0.33 19.42
N ALA A 806 43.16 0.89 18.50
CA ALA A 806 42.36 2.07 18.74
C ALA A 806 41.12 1.78 19.61
N LEU A 807 41.17 2.16 20.90
CA LEU A 807 40.09 1.89 21.86
C LEU A 807 38.70 2.39 21.43
N GLY A 808 38.60 3.55 20.77
CA GLY A 808 37.31 4.08 20.30
C GLY A 808 36.59 3.19 19.28
N VAL A 809 37.36 2.43 18.48
CA VAL A 809 36.83 1.45 17.50
C VAL A 809 36.25 0.23 18.22
N LEU A 810 36.91 -0.19 19.30
CA LEU A 810 36.46 -1.30 20.13
C LEU A 810 35.16 -0.97 20.89
N ASP A 811 35.04 0.27 21.40
CA ASP A 811 33.82 0.75 22.03
C ASP A 811 32.63 0.80 21.05
N GLU A 812 32.86 1.23 19.80
CA GLU A 812 31.87 1.18 18.73
C GLU A 812 31.42 -0.27 18.45
N ALA A 813 32.36 -1.22 18.36
CA ALA A 813 32.05 -2.64 18.17
C ALA A 813 31.20 -3.23 19.30
N ILE A 814 31.51 -2.88 20.56
CA ILE A 814 30.74 -3.30 21.75
C ILE A 814 29.32 -2.72 21.69
N SER A 815 29.17 -1.45 21.34
CA SER A 815 27.86 -0.80 21.20
C SER A 815 26.98 -1.51 20.16
N LEU A 816 27.54 -1.84 18.99
CA LEU A 816 26.82 -2.56 17.93
C LEU A 816 26.41 -3.98 18.36
N ARG A 817 27.27 -4.70 19.10
CA ARG A 817 26.94 -6.04 19.63
C ARG A 817 25.88 -5.99 20.73
N ARG A 818 25.88 -4.96 21.58
CA ARG A 818 24.80 -4.73 22.55
C ARG A 818 23.47 -4.45 21.84
N GLU A 819 23.49 -3.64 20.79
CA GLU A 819 22.30 -3.39 19.97
C GLU A 819 21.79 -4.69 19.32
N LEU A 820 22.67 -5.53 18.77
CA LEU A 820 22.32 -6.81 18.19
C LEU A 820 21.59 -7.73 19.18
N LEU A 821 22.01 -7.75 20.46
CA LEU A 821 21.38 -8.58 21.50
C LEU A 821 19.94 -8.15 21.84
N VAL A 822 19.53 -6.92 21.52
CA VAL A 822 18.13 -6.48 21.65
C VAL A 822 17.23 -7.25 20.66
N PHE A 823 17.76 -7.65 19.50
CA PHE A 823 17.03 -8.41 18.48
C PHE A 823 17.02 -9.92 18.71
N CYS A 824 17.79 -10.45 19.66
CA CYS A 824 17.88 -11.87 19.95
C CYS A 824 17.45 -12.13 21.40
N PRO A 825 16.15 -12.38 21.68
CA PRO A 825 15.71 -12.71 23.04
C PRO A 825 16.35 -14.01 23.56
N PRO A 826 16.32 -14.28 24.88
CA PRO A 826 16.91 -15.46 25.52
C PRO A 826 16.66 -16.78 24.80
N GLU A 827 15.46 -16.98 24.23
CA GLU A 827 15.07 -18.22 23.57
C GLU A 827 15.61 -18.38 22.13
N HIS A 828 16.29 -17.36 21.59
CA HIS A 828 16.75 -17.35 20.21
C HIS A 828 18.02 -18.19 20.02
N ARG A 829 18.00 -19.18 19.11
CA ARG A 829 19.13 -20.12 18.87
C ARG A 829 20.49 -19.47 18.60
N ARG A 830 20.53 -18.24 18.07
CA ARG A 830 21.78 -17.52 17.78
C ARG A 830 22.31 -16.69 18.96
N ARG A 831 21.53 -16.50 20.03
CA ARG A 831 21.90 -15.63 21.14
C ARG A 831 23.19 -16.06 21.83
N ALA A 832 23.38 -17.36 22.06
CA ALA A 832 24.63 -17.86 22.65
C ALA A 832 25.88 -17.49 21.83
N ARG A 833 25.79 -17.47 20.50
CA ARG A 833 26.91 -17.05 19.62
C ARG A 833 27.18 -15.55 19.73
N ASP A 834 26.13 -14.73 19.75
CA ASP A 834 26.25 -13.28 19.80
C ASP A 834 26.72 -12.81 21.19
N VAL A 835 26.28 -13.47 22.26
CA VAL A 835 26.79 -13.28 23.63
C VAL A 835 28.27 -13.66 23.74
N ASN A 836 28.68 -14.81 23.18
CA ASN A 836 30.09 -15.18 23.12
C ASN A 836 30.95 -14.14 22.38
N SER A 837 30.42 -13.56 21.30
CA SER A 837 31.11 -12.52 20.54
C SER A 837 31.25 -11.23 21.34
N LEU A 838 30.22 -10.84 22.12
CA LEU A 838 30.31 -9.69 23.04
C LEU A 838 31.32 -9.94 24.17
N VAL A 839 31.31 -11.14 24.77
CA VAL A 839 32.29 -11.54 25.79
C VAL A 839 33.72 -11.43 25.25
N LEU A 840 33.96 -11.81 23.99
CA LEU A 840 35.27 -11.65 23.36
C LEU A 840 35.69 -10.18 23.29
N LEU A 841 34.81 -9.29 22.84
CA LEU A 841 35.10 -7.85 22.75
C LEU A 841 35.37 -7.23 24.13
N LEU A 842 34.56 -7.57 25.14
CA LEU A 842 34.75 -7.11 26.51
C LEU A 842 36.07 -7.61 27.11
N LYS A 843 36.47 -8.86 26.82
CA LYS A 843 37.78 -9.38 27.23
C LYS A 843 38.93 -8.59 26.60
N ARG A 844 38.84 -8.28 25.31
CA ARG A 844 39.85 -7.45 24.61
C ARG A 844 39.92 -6.04 25.20
N ARG A 845 38.78 -5.45 25.57
CA ARG A 845 38.77 -4.12 26.21
C ARG A 845 39.39 -4.18 27.59
N TYR A 846 39.02 -5.18 28.40
CA TYR A 846 39.60 -5.42 29.72
C TYR A 846 41.13 -5.66 29.68
N GLU A 847 41.63 -6.39 28.68
CA GLU A 847 43.07 -6.62 28.48
C GLU A 847 43.85 -5.30 28.34
N VAL A 848 43.25 -4.30 27.70
CA VAL A 848 43.87 -2.99 27.44
C VAL A 848 43.59 -1.97 28.56
N THR A 849 42.37 -1.93 29.11
CA THR A 849 41.95 -0.88 30.07
C THR A 849 42.05 -1.30 31.53
N ARG A 850 42.00 -2.60 31.83
CA ARG A 850 41.86 -3.15 33.19
C ARG A 850 40.63 -2.63 33.95
N ASP A 851 39.55 -2.33 33.22
CA ASP A 851 38.29 -1.85 33.81
C ASP A 851 37.48 -3.00 34.44
N ASP A 852 37.33 -2.98 35.77
CA ASP A 852 36.61 -4.03 36.51
C ASP A 852 35.12 -4.15 36.13
N THR A 853 34.53 -3.12 35.50
CA THR A 853 33.15 -3.18 35.00
C THR A 853 32.98 -4.19 33.86
N ASP A 854 33.99 -4.33 32.99
CA ASP A 854 34.01 -5.34 31.92
C ASP A 854 34.10 -6.75 32.52
N SER A 855 34.88 -6.92 33.58
CA SER A 855 35.01 -8.21 34.26
C SER A 855 33.69 -8.67 34.87
N ALA A 856 32.92 -7.76 35.47
CA ALA A 856 31.61 -8.07 36.03
C ALA A 856 30.59 -8.43 34.94
N GLU A 857 30.56 -7.70 33.82
CA GLU A 857 29.67 -7.98 32.68
C GLU A 857 30.00 -9.32 32.01
N ILE A 858 31.30 -9.64 31.85
CA ILE A 858 31.75 -10.93 31.30
C ILE A 858 31.25 -12.11 32.15
N GLU A 859 31.35 -12.03 33.48
CA GLU A 859 30.87 -13.10 34.37
C GLU A 859 29.34 -13.25 34.30
N GLY A 860 28.59 -12.15 34.21
CA GLY A 860 27.14 -12.19 33.98
C GLY A 860 26.75 -12.86 32.67
N LEU A 861 27.44 -12.52 31.57
CA LEU A 861 27.20 -13.11 30.25
C LEU A 861 27.63 -14.58 30.15
N LYS A 862 28.70 -14.99 30.86
CA LYS A 862 29.09 -16.41 30.97
C LYS A 862 28.06 -17.23 31.75
N ALA A 863 27.49 -16.67 32.81
CA ALA A 863 26.42 -17.33 33.55
C ALA A 863 25.17 -17.52 32.67
N GLU A 864 24.85 -16.53 31.84
CA GLU A 864 23.80 -16.66 30.82
C GLU A 864 24.10 -17.78 29.82
N LEU A 865 25.34 -17.85 29.32
CA LEU A 865 25.79 -18.93 28.41
C LEU A 865 25.72 -20.32 29.02
N ALA A 866 25.96 -20.44 30.32
CA ALA A 866 25.88 -21.71 31.06
C ALA A 866 24.43 -22.18 31.32
N ALA A 867 23.44 -21.31 31.11
CA ALA A 867 22.03 -21.62 31.26
C ALA A 867 21.36 -22.13 29.97
N PHE A 868 22.06 -22.06 28.83
CA PHE A 868 21.69 -22.69 27.56
C PHE A 868 22.14 -24.15 27.51
#